data_AF-A0AA88KRJ9-F1
#
_entry.id   AF-A0AA88KRJ9-F1
#
_cell.length_a   1.000
_cell.length_b   1.000
_cell.length_c   1.000
_cell.angle_alpha   90.00
_cell.angle_beta   90.00
_cell.angle_gamma   90.00
#
_symmetry.space_group_name_H-M   'P 1'
#
loop_
_entity.id
_entity.type
_entity.pdbx_description
1 polymer ?
#
loop_
_entity_poly.entity_id
_entity_poly.type
_entity_poly.pdbx_seq_one_letter_code
_entity_poly.pdbx_strand_id
1 'polypeptide(L)'
;MRLTLSNPPSEQQQGEPTKKRKSRKHNTGKPKQKYFDSDSGSDESDDEITCMGSGSQPISIASSPSSQEQVVSTLSSLPSSTHQDLANTEEYTECIRQETVERDYCDLEDITNVPPLNSQFSSRENLGSMLCMDIGSSFSKCCSLDITQQCVKMNSLTFASPSSSNKAKKYDLLPTSIYYSLTDKTFIIGLHEEEQQISSSHQTSIPSNNSMIKLHSIKKLFSIQELIDFTWKNESVEITLRVSQVMFELVKGLISLLVQARDASSRKISKQYTSAMFTVPTGTNKNIQKVFRNCVKRALDHTLCHPIPIEKVYIVEEFVLLKYCADSLYQTLTDDTVLLPIVHSSMNGTTQTPHNQTTTTTLLVDVGHLTTDVTVLSHNDVIKYASGDVGGVYMLYDVMRRNNIPPETTMHAIFNSDVSPHTVLAPIEHAIIDTFKKIIYPIFDVIIEFSVSDVVFCGAIISNAYFNNIIKQLVTPEELLNFQRARERYFKPEYIRMNGYPFTLHCIESGGSTLLLGAKHLVASSWDVHTAKPLVFKAEIEPSQCYCGLLFREDDDNDGPIYGISVTDCIYDLFIRQDLELFIICIRNTRNIENIKKDHITSSNFELVGVSEFIRFTTLEIMVETSKIKTTNLHFFLKCHLDESFYNLAFYYTRSGHYYRTHLKISREGRLERISVNDAVHYIFKPENEKTTWYGLNYYCTFFIRAGTSYRCKKGEAKAALSKEVMKELRPIQKAGTSTYDFVEIPAHNESDRAIVEERSSRACVGCACTVDPSNRHEVTTKTFKDYARYLEAATGKRVDRCGLVCNKCYNIYYKAKKKDESNLLNGSDNPTLPKKKKKQ
;
A
#
# COMPACT_ATOMS: atom_id res chain seq x y z
N MET A 1 17.03 -14.65 36.47
CA MET A 1 17.30 -15.41 37.71
C MET A 1 17.25 -16.90 37.41
N ARG A 2 18.01 -17.74 38.13
CA ARG A 2 17.80 -19.22 38.10
C ARG A 2 16.77 -19.61 39.16
N LEU A 3 15.79 -20.44 38.80
CA LEU A 3 15.03 -21.27 39.73
C LEU A 3 14.82 -22.66 39.11
N THR A 4 14.55 -23.65 39.96
CA THR A 4 14.75 -25.08 39.66
C THR A 4 13.45 -25.84 39.43
N LEU A 5 13.52 -26.84 38.55
CA LEU A 5 12.48 -27.86 38.35
C LEU A 5 12.27 -28.72 39.61
N SER A 6 11.05 -29.22 39.79
CA SER A 6 10.70 -30.26 40.77
C SER A 6 9.74 -31.28 40.13
N ASN A 7 10.06 -32.57 40.24
CA ASN A 7 9.32 -33.65 39.60
C ASN A 7 7.93 -33.89 40.24
N PRO A 8 6.94 -34.42 39.47
CA PRO A 8 5.66 -34.86 40.01
C PRO A 8 5.74 -36.25 40.67
N PRO A 9 4.88 -36.57 41.65
CA PRO A 9 4.62 -37.93 42.10
C PRO A 9 3.58 -38.64 41.20
N SER A 10 3.52 -39.97 41.29
CA SER A 10 2.75 -40.83 40.38
C SER A 10 1.58 -41.59 41.03
N GLU A 11 0.60 -41.92 40.17
CA GLU A 11 -0.15 -43.18 40.14
C GLU A 11 -1.43 -43.45 40.99
N GLN A 12 -2.21 -44.40 40.47
CA GLN A 12 -3.23 -45.30 41.06
C GLN A 12 -4.68 -44.84 41.36
N GLN A 13 -5.52 -45.03 40.32
CA GLN A 13 -6.62 -46.03 40.26
C GLN A 13 -7.91 -45.97 41.12
N GLN A 14 -9.03 -46.23 40.40
CA GLN A 14 -10.32 -46.85 40.79
C GLN A 14 -11.30 -46.13 41.74
N GLY A 15 -12.60 -46.15 41.40
CA GLY A 15 -13.69 -45.72 42.30
C GLY A 15 -15.00 -45.25 41.66
N GLU A 16 -15.78 -46.15 41.03
CA GLU A 16 -17.24 -45.94 40.90
C GLU A 16 -17.92 -46.30 42.25
N PRO A 17 -19.08 -45.72 42.67
CA PRO A 17 -20.35 -46.23 42.13
C PRO A 17 -21.64 -45.35 42.21
N THR A 18 -22.63 -45.73 41.41
CA THR A 18 -24.10 -45.71 41.68
C THR A 18 -24.95 -44.42 41.72
N LYS A 19 -26.01 -44.51 40.89
CA LYS A 19 -27.23 -43.69 40.75
C LYS A 19 -28.01 -43.42 42.04
N LYS A 20 -28.74 -42.29 42.09
CA LYS A 20 -30.04 -42.19 42.80
C LYS A 20 -31.06 -41.31 42.05
N ARG A 21 -32.27 -41.84 41.84
CA ARG A 21 -33.44 -41.14 41.26
C ARG A 21 -34.10 -40.22 42.28
N LYS A 22 -34.73 -39.14 41.81
CA LYS A 22 -36.04 -38.67 42.32
C LYS A 22 -36.85 -38.06 41.17
N SER A 23 -38.17 -38.06 41.30
CA SER A 23 -39.12 -37.80 40.21
C SER A 23 -40.30 -36.95 40.65
N ARG A 24 -40.95 -36.26 39.70
CA ARG A 24 -42.38 -35.94 39.77
C ARG A 24 -42.98 -35.69 38.38
N LYS A 25 -44.27 -36.00 38.27
CA LYS A 25 -45.16 -35.72 37.11
C LYS A 25 -45.78 -34.30 37.30
N HIS A 26 -46.64 -33.72 36.46
CA HIS A 26 -47.68 -34.27 35.57
C HIS A 26 -48.18 -33.20 34.56
N ASN A 27 -48.70 -33.66 33.41
CA ASN A 27 -49.87 -33.12 32.65
C ASN A 27 -49.83 -31.70 32.03
N THR A 28 -50.62 -31.34 31.00
CA THR A 28 -51.29 -32.06 29.87
C THR A 28 -51.72 -31.00 28.83
N GLY A 29 -51.69 -31.28 27.52
CA GLY A 29 -52.33 -30.39 26.53
C GLY A 29 -52.08 -30.72 25.04
N LYS A 30 -53.02 -31.42 24.40
CA LYS A 30 -53.27 -31.42 22.93
C LYS A 30 -54.80 -31.42 22.73
N PRO A 31 -55.33 -30.64 21.78
CA PRO A 31 -55.75 -31.17 20.45
C PRO A 31 -55.39 -30.19 19.30
N LYS A 32 -55.65 -30.39 17.99
CA LYS A 32 -56.28 -31.48 17.18
C LYS A 32 -55.71 -31.47 15.73
N GLN A 33 -56.16 -32.37 14.86
CA GLN A 33 -55.70 -32.54 13.45
C GLN A 33 -56.39 -31.61 12.43
N LYS A 34 -55.72 -31.41 11.27
CA LYS A 34 -56.18 -31.68 9.88
C LYS A 34 -54.90 -31.74 9.00
N TYR A 35 -54.58 -32.76 8.19
CA TYR A 35 -55.24 -33.40 7.03
C TYR A 35 -55.38 -32.53 5.77
N PHE A 36 -54.57 -32.87 4.75
CA PHE A 36 -54.96 -32.99 3.34
C PHE A 36 -53.92 -33.83 2.59
N ASP A 37 -54.36 -34.72 1.70
CA ASP A 37 -53.53 -35.65 0.91
C ASP A 37 -53.89 -35.55 -0.59
N SER A 38 -52.89 -35.80 -1.45
CA SER A 38 -52.99 -36.21 -2.88
C SER A 38 -51.54 -36.38 -3.39
N ASP A 39 -51.06 -37.57 -3.77
CA ASP A 39 -51.26 -38.27 -5.06
C ASP A 39 -50.62 -37.52 -6.26
N SER A 40 -49.93 -38.17 -7.22
CA SER A 40 -49.62 -39.61 -7.43
C SER A 40 -48.43 -39.81 -8.41
N GLY A 41 -47.93 -41.05 -8.56
CA GLY A 41 -46.92 -41.47 -9.56
C GLY A 41 -46.14 -42.71 -9.12
N SER A 42 -45.91 -43.69 -10.00
CA SER A 42 -45.51 -45.07 -9.66
C SER A 42 -44.43 -45.70 -10.57
N ASP A 43 -44.20 -47.01 -10.38
CA ASP A 43 -43.40 -47.96 -11.17
C ASP A 43 -41.89 -47.92 -10.79
N GLU A 44 -41.31 -48.93 -10.12
CA GLU A 44 -41.02 -50.34 -10.54
C GLU A 44 -39.95 -50.41 -11.65
N SER A 45 -38.92 -51.28 -11.60
CA SER A 45 -38.81 -52.61 -10.96
C SER A 45 -37.51 -52.87 -10.16
N ASP A 46 -37.46 -54.03 -9.49
CA ASP A 46 -36.31 -54.58 -8.75
C ASP A 46 -35.15 -55.07 -9.65
N ASP A 47 -33.97 -55.26 -9.05
CA ASP A 47 -33.18 -56.51 -9.20
C ASP A 47 -32.18 -56.69 -8.02
N GLU A 48 -31.61 -57.89 -7.85
CA GLU A 48 -31.27 -58.44 -6.51
C GLU A 48 -29.77 -58.73 -6.14
N ILE A 49 -29.54 -59.04 -4.87
CA ILE A 49 -28.49 -59.95 -4.30
C ILE A 49 -26.99 -59.50 -4.22
N THR A 50 -26.65 -58.99 -3.03
CA THR A 50 -25.51 -59.34 -2.12
C THR A 50 -24.23 -60.10 -2.54
N CYS A 51 -23.09 -59.69 -1.93
CA CYS A 51 -22.19 -60.44 -1.00
C CYS A 51 -20.68 -60.65 -1.33
N MET A 52 -19.85 -60.59 -0.25
CA MET A 52 -18.48 -61.18 -0.02
C MET A 52 -17.36 -60.89 -1.06
N GLY A 53 -16.18 -60.35 -0.76
CA GLY A 53 -15.27 -60.59 0.36
C GLY A 53 -13.89 -61.09 -0.16
N SER A 54 -12.76 -60.56 0.37
CA SER A 54 -11.34 -60.93 0.04
C SER A 54 -10.85 -60.63 -1.41
N GLY A 55 -9.55 -60.52 -1.73
CA GLY A 55 -8.36 -60.37 -0.87
C GLY A 55 -7.02 -60.77 -1.53
N SER A 56 -5.94 -60.05 -1.18
CA SER A 56 -4.50 -60.41 -1.30
C SER A 56 -3.71 -60.25 -2.62
N GLN A 57 -2.40 -60.01 -2.44
CA GLN A 57 -1.22 -60.13 -3.33
C GLN A 57 -0.91 -59.03 -4.40
N PRO A 58 0.38 -58.60 -4.53
CA PRO A 58 0.86 -57.61 -5.50
C PRO A 58 1.66 -58.24 -6.68
N ILE A 59 2.04 -57.41 -7.66
CA ILE A 59 3.00 -57.75 -8.73
C ILE A 59 4.13 -56.70 -8.76
N SER A 60 5.32 -57.10 -9.23
CA SER A 60 6.58 -56.31 -9.22
C SER A 60 7.32 -56.41 -10.57
N ILE A 61 8.59 -55.95 -10.63
CA ILE A 61 9.52 -55.95 -11.79
C ILE A 61 9.24 -54.80 -12.81
N ALA A 62 10.20 -54.03 -13.35
CA ALA A 62 11.58 -53.59 -12.99
C ALA A 62 11.93 -52.39 -13.95
N SER A 63 13.14 -51.83 -14.16
CA SER A 63 14.55 -52.08 -13.75
C SER A 63 15.44 -50.85 -14.11
N SER A 64 16.71 -50.86 -13.68
CA SER A 64 17.88 -50.16 -14.29
C SER A 64 18.15 -48.67 -13.96
N PRO A 65 19.44 -48.23 -13.97
CA PRO A 65 20.66 -48.94 -13.56
C PRO A 65 21.56 -48.11 -12.59
N SER A 66 22.75 -48.61 -12.22
CA SER A 66 23.61 -48.02 -11.17
C SER A 66 25.13 -48.07 -11.45
N SER A 67 25.86 -47.07 -10.97
CA SER A 67 27.33 -46.96 -10.76
C SER A 67 27.59 -45.67 -9.93
N GLN A 68 28.41 -45.52 -8.87
CA GLN A 68 29.71 -46.08 -8.40
C GLN A 68 30.91 -45.76 -9.32
N GLU A 69 32.06 -45.22 -8.88
CA GLU A 69 32.61 -44.80 -7.56
C GLU A 69 33.79 -43.79 -7.81
N GLN A 70 34.57 -43.14 -6.90
CA GLN A 70 34.93 -43.18 -5.46
C GLN A 70 35.02 -41.71 -4.91
N VAL A 71 35.06 -41.31 -3.62
CA VAL A 71 35.87 -41.60 -2.38
C VAL A 71 37.28 -40.95 -2.36
N VAL A 72 37.74 -40.52 -1.16
CA VAL A 72 39.03 -39.83 -0.80
C VAL A 72 38.98 -38.29 -0.93
N SER A 73 39.40 -37.41 0.02
CA SER A 73 40.12 -37.53 1.31
C SER A 73 39.66 -36.53 2.41
N THR A 74 40.18 -36.73 3.63
CA THR A 74 39.95 -36.04 4.92
C THR A 74 40.72 -34.70 5.13
N LEU A 75 40.49 -34.07 6.31
CA LEU A 75 41.16 -32.91 6.96
C LEU A 75 40.38 -31.58 6.86
N SER A 76 40.32 -30.72 7.90
CA SER A 76 40.73 -30.83 9.33
C SER A 76 39.95 -29.83 10.21
N SER A 77 39.98 -30.02 11.53
CA SER A 77 39.28 -29.17 12.53
C SER A 77 40.14 -28.00 13.08
N LEU A 78 39.49 -27.14 13.88
CA LEU A 78 40.02 -26.02 14.70
C LEU A 78 40.28 -24.67 13.95
N PRO A 79 40.22 -23.52 14.65
CA PRO A 79 39.37 -23.18 15.80
C PRO A 79 38.64 -21.83 15.64
N SER A 80 37.73 -21.52 16.57
CA SER A 80 37.11 -20.20 16.69
C SER A 80 38.09 -19.14 17.21
N SER A 81 38.12 -17.96 16.58
CA SER A 81 38.68 -16.75 17.20
C SER A 81 37.98 -15.49 16.69
N THR A 82 37.53 -14.67 17.65
CA THR A 82 37.22 -13.23 17.57
C THR A 82 37.07 -12.60 16.17
N HIS A 83 35.84 -12.53 15.68
CA HIS A 83 35.39 -11.28 15.05
C HIS A 83 35.17 -10.26 16.17
N GLN A 84 35.90 -9.14 16.13
CA GLN A 84 35.60 -7.98 16.97
C GLN A 84 34.48 -7.16 16.33
N ASP A 85 33.66 -6.51 17.14
CA ASP A 85 32.57 -5.65 16.69
C ASP A 85 33.09 -4.40 15.95
N LEU A 86 33.23 -4.51 14.63
CA LEU A 86 33.18 -3.35 13.74
C LEU A 86 31.71 -2.92 13.61
N ALA A 87 31.21 -2.31 14.68
CA ALA A 87 29.96 -1.54 14.67
C ALA A 87 30.16 -0.30 13.80
N ASN A 88 30.04 -0.49 12.48
CA ASN A 88 30.14 0.60 11.51
C ASN A 88 29.10 1.68 11.81
N THR A 89 29.53 2.94 11.79
CA THR A 89 28.65 4.10 11.82
C THR A 89 27.82 4.15 10.53
N GLU A 90 26.58 3.67 10.59
CA GLU A 90 25.61 3.86 9.51
C GLU A 90 25.20 5.35 9.43
N GLU A 91 25.23 5.92 8.22
CA GLU A 91 24.75 7.28 7.98
C GLU A 91 23.21 7.30 7.91
N TYR A 92 22.55 7.79 8.96
CA TYR A 92 21.09 7.87 9.02
C TYR A 92 20.53 9.11 8.31
N THR A 93 19.59 8.91 7.39
CA THR A 93 18.84 9.99 6.71
C THR A 93 17.50 10.22 7.39
N GLU A 94 17.25 11.42 7.93
CA GLU A 94 16.06 11.73 8.74
C GLU A 94 15.03 12.57 7.95
N CYS A 95 13.97 11.92 7.43
CA CYS A 95 12.94 12.62 6.67
C CYS A 95 11.95 13.37 7.58
N ILE A 96 12.34 14.53 8.10
CA ILE A 96 11.50 15.32 9.02
C ILE A 96 10.43 16.13 8.28
N ARG A 97 9.21 15.58 8.16
CA ARG A 97 8.02 16.39 7.85
C ARG A 97 7.71 17.32 9.03
N GLN A 98 8.25 18.54 8.99
CA GLN A 98 7.76 19.62 9.85
C GLN A 98 6.26 19.82 9.61
N GLU A 99 5.48 20.08 10.66
CA GLU A 99 4.11 20.60 10.47
C GLU A 99 4.20 21.88 9.64
N THR A 100 3.22 22.11 8.75
CA THR A 100 3.20 23.29 7.88
C THR A 100 2.98 24.57 8.68
N VAL A 101 4.07 25.09 9.24
CA VAL A 101 4.29 26.53 9.42
C VAL A 101 3.96 27.20 8.09
N GLU A 102 3.27 28.35 8.15
CA GLU A 102 2.96 29.18 6.98
C GLU A 102 4.26 29.79 6.42
N ARG A 103 5.03 28.98 5.68
CA ARG A 103 6.08 29.44 4.78
C ARG A 103 5.43 29.90 3.48
N ASP A 104 6.02 30.90 2.82
CA ASP A 104 5.64 31.26 1.45
C ASP A 104 5.75 30.02 0.54
N TYR A 105 4.68 29.70 -0.18
CA TYR A 105 4.65 28.57 -1.09
C TYR A 105 5.69 28.73 -2.18
N CYS A 106 6.43 27.67 -2.48
CA CYS A 106 7.32 27.63 -3.65
C CYS A 106 6.50 27.87 -4.92
N ASP A 107 7.07 28.59 -5.90
CA ASP A 107 6.43 28.83 -7.20
C ASP A 107 6.18 27.55 -8.01
N LEU A 108 6.86 26.45 -7.66
CA LEU A 108 6.57 25.10 -8.15
C LEU A 108 5.25 24.53 -7.60
N GLU A 109 4.82 24.96 -6.41
CA GLU A 109 3.74 24.34 -5.62
C GLU A 109 2.42 25.11 -5.68
N ASP A 110 2.38 26.33 -6.23
CA ASP A 110 1.10 26.97 -6.54
C ASP A 110 0.36 26.19 -7.65
N ILE A 111 -0.79 25.64 -7.29
CA ILE A 111 -1.72 24.93 -8.18
C ILE A 111 -3.04 25.69 -8.39
N THR A 112 -3.19 26.87 -7.79
CA THR A 112 -4.44 27.65 -7.73
C THR A 112 -4.68 28.43 -9.01
N ASN A 113 -3.64 29.08 -9.55
CA ASN A 113 -3.69 29.87 -10.78
C ASN A 113 -3.38 29.07 -12.05
N VAL A 114 -2.97 27.80 -11.90
CA VAL A 114 -2.51 26.95 -13.00
C VAL A 114 -3.70 26.33 -13.74
N PRO A 115 -3.73 26.35 -15.09
CA PRO A 115 -4.79 25.72 -15.91
C PRO A 115 -5.13 24.28 -15.50
N PRO A 116 -6.31 23.75 -15.86
CA PRO A 116 -6.59 22.31 -15.70
C PRO A 116 -5.56 21.45 -16.44
N LEU A 117 -5.45 20.19 -16.05
CA LEU A 117 -4.71 19.18 -16.82
C LEU A 117 -5.52 18.84 -18.07
N ASN A 118 -4.84 18.63 -19.20
CA ASN A 118 -5.47 18.32 -20.47
C ASN A 118 -6.20 16.96 -20.36
N SER A 119 -7.52 16.93 -20.50
CA SER A 119 -8.30 15.69 -20.49
C SER A 119 -8.26 14.94 -21.82
N GLN A 120 -7.78 15.57 -22.89
CA GLN A 120 -7.73 15.06 -24.25
C GLN A 120 -6.50 15.55 -25.02
N PHE A 121 -6.13 14.84 -26.08
CA PHE A 121 -5.04 15.16 -26.99
C PHE A 121 -5.51 15.28 -28.46
N SER A 122 -4.94 16.23 -29.21
CA SER A 122 -5.23 16.48 -30.62
C SER A 122 -3.95 16.78 -31.41
N SER A 123 -3.60 15.95 -32.39
CA SER A 123 -2.42 16.19 -33.25
C SER A 123 -2.53 17.48 -34.07
N ARG A 124 -3.75 17.89 -34.46
CA ARG A 124 -3.97 19.12 -35.25
C ARG A 124 -3.58 20.40 -34.50
N GLU A 125 -3.72 20.40 -33.17
CA GLU A 125 -3.30 21.51 -32.32
C GLU A 125 -1.83 21.48 -31.93
N ASN A 126 -1.10 20.40 -32.29
CA ASN A 126 0.26 20.10 -31.81
C ASN A 126 1.21 19.76 -32.97
N LEU A 127 0.94 20.29 -34.17
CA LEU A 127 1.84 20.18 -35.32
C LEU A 127 3.26 20.71 -34.99
N GLY A 128 4.27 20.16 -35.67
CA GLY A 128 5.68 20.41 -35.36
C GLY A 128 6.28 19.31 -34.50
N SER A 129 7.35 19.61 -33.76
CA SER A 129 8.03 18.61 -32.92
C SER A 129 7.51 18.63 -31.49
N MET A 130 7.13 17.46 -30.97
CA MET A 130 6.85 17.22 -29.55
C MET A 130 8.04 16.54 -28.88
N LEU A 131 8.37 16.98 -27.66
CA LEU A 131 9.34 16.30 -26.78
C LEU A 131 8.58 15.30 -25.89
N CYS A 132 8.83 14.01 -26.04
CA CYS A 132 8.25 13.00 -25.16
C CYS A 132 9.34 12.40 -24.26
N MET A 133 9.14 12.46 -22.95
CA MET A 133 10.09 11.90 -21.98
C MET A 133 9.40 10.92 -21.04
N ASP A 134 9.94 9.72 -21.00
CA ASP A 134 9.56 8.68 -20.07
C ASP A 134 10.60 8.67 -18.94
N ILE A 135 10.22 9.22 -17.78
CA ILE A 135 11.09 9.30 -16.61
C ILE A 135 10.75 8.12 -15.71
N GLY A 136 11.37 6.96 -15.93
CA GLY A 136 11.21 5.81 -15.04
C GLY A 136 11.94 6.01 -13.70
N SER A 137 11.59 5.21 -12.68
CA SER A 137 12.17 5.32 -11.33
C SER A 137 13.68 5.08 -11.27
N SER A 138 14.22 4.33 -12.24
CA SER A 138 15.64 3.97 -12.31
C SER A 138 16.31 4.34 -13.63
N PHE A 139 15.53 4.52 -14.71
CA PHE A 139 16.04 4.93 -16.02
C PHE A 139 15.04 5.86 -16.71
N SER A 140 15.56 6.85 -17.43
CA SER A 140 14.82 7.75 -18.29
C SER A 140 15.11 7.45 -19.76
N LYS A 141 14.06 7.45 -20.60
CA LYS A 141 14.15 7.41 -22.07
C LYS A 141 13.47 8.65 -22.65
N CYS A 142 13.89 9.09 -23.85
CA CYS A 142 13.31 10.27 -24.48
C CYS A 142 13.22 10.12 -26.01
N CYS A 143 12.20 10.71 -26.62
CA CYS A 143 12.07 10.79 -28.07
C CYS A 143 11.50 12.14 -28.53
N SER A 144 11.71 12.45 -29.80
CA SER A 144 11.05 13.54 -30.52
C SER A 144 10.02 12.94 -31.45
N LEU A 145 8.75 13.27 -31.27
CA LEU A 145 7.70 13.00 -32.26
C LEU A 145 7.61 14.21 -33.19
N ASP A 146 7.96 14.05 -34.46
CA ASP A 146 7.74 15.07 -35.48
C ASP A 146 6.36 14.82 -36.11
N ILE A 147 5.42 15.73 -35.84
CA ILE A 147 4.00 15.64 -36.13
C ILE A 147 3.68 16.50 -37.36
N THR A 148 3.30 15.84 -38.45
CA THR A 148 2.97 16.47 -39.73
C THR A 148 1.50 16.25 -40.08
N GLN A 149 1.03 16.82 -41.20
CA GLN A 149 -0.33 16.58 -41.73
C GLN A 149 -0.52 15.20 -42.38
N GLN A 150 0.50 14.34 -42.40
CA GLN A 150 0.49 13.05 -43.11
C GLN A 150 1.05 11.89 -42.29
N CYS A 151 1.94 12.15 -41.34
CA CYS A 151 2.55 11.12 -40.49
C CYS A 151 3.09 11.66 -39.16
N VAL A 152 3.27 10.75 -38.21
CA VAL A 152 3.94 10.98 -36.92
C VAL A 152 5.26 10.20 -36.93
N LYS A 153 6.38 10.90 -37.05
CA LYS A 153 7.71 10.28 -37.06
C LYS A 153 8.31 10.32 -35.66
N MET A 154 8.56 9.15 -35.07
CA MET A 154 9.29 9.02 -33.82
C MET A 154 10.80 8.96 -34.09
N ASN A 155 11.58 9.78 -33.39
CA ASN A 155 13.04 9.76 -33.42
C ASN A 155 13.54 9.63 -31.97
N SER A 156 14.31 8.60 -31.65
CA SER A 156 14.91 8.45 -30.31
C SER A 156 15.90 9.59 -30.04
N LEU A 157 15.93 10.06 -28.78
CA LEU A 157 16.88 11.08 -28.31
C LEU A 157 17.84 10.43 -27.31
N THR A 158 19.13 10.63 -27.54
CA THR A 158 20.21 10.14 -26.67
C THR A 158 20.62 11.20 -25.65
N PHE A 159 21.02 10.73 -24.47
CA PHE A 159 21.66 11.52 -23.42
C PHE A 159 23.19 11.45 -23.53
N ALA A 160 23.88 12.51 -23.09
CA ALA A 160 25.34 12.55 -22.98
C ALA A 160 25.82 11.92 -21.66
N SER A 161 27.02 11.32 -21.68
CA SER A 161 27.84 11.22 -20.47
C SER A 161 28.06 12.63 -19.88
N PRO A 162 27.98 12.79 -18.54
CA PRO A 162 28.40 14.03 -17.87
C PRO A 162 29.89 14.36 -18.05
N SER A 163 30.75 13.36 -18.31
CA SER A 163 32.18 13.56 -18.48
C SER A 163 32.54 14.45 -19.67
N SER A 164 33.46 15.39 -19.45
CA SER A 164 33.83 16.44 -20.41
C SER A 164 34.81 16.00 -21.50
N SER A 165 34.87 14.70 -21.83
CA SER A 165 35.80 14.19 -22.85
C SER A 165 35.32 14.50 -24.28
N ASN A 166 36.25 14.73 -25.21
CA ASN A 166 35.96 15.16 -26.59
C ASN A 166 35.20 14.14 -27.47
N LYS A 167 34.75 13.02 -26.90
CA LYS A 167 33.83 12.06 -27.51
C LYS A 167 32.81 11.58 -26.48
N ALA A 168 31.97 12.50 -25.98
CA ALA A 168 30.92 12.19 -25.01
C ALA A 168 30.11 10.96 -25.43
N LYS A 169 30.17 9.91 -24.61
CA LYS A 169 29.41 8.66 -24.82
C LYS A 169 27.91 8.97 -24.82
N LYS A 170 27.16 8.29 -25.68
CA LYS A 170 25.71 8.47 -25.83
C LYS A 170 24.96 7.29 -25.20
N TYR A 171 23.79 7.58 -24.65
CA TYR A 171 22.93 6.61 -23.97
C TYR A 171 21.48 6.80 -24.43
N ASP A 172 20.83 5.76 -24.92
CA ASP A 172 19.36 5.74 -25.18
C ASP A 172 18.55 5.46 -23.90
N LEU A 173 19.23 4.97 -22.85
CA LEU A 173 18.74 4.66 -21.51
C LEU A 173 19.69 5.32 -20.50
N LEU A 174 19.31 6.44 -19.90
CA LEU A 174 20.10 7.11 -18.86
C LEU A 174 19.53 6.78 -17.47
N PRO A 175 20.34 6.36 -16.48
CA PRO A 175 19.83 6.15 -15.13
C PRO A 175 19.24 7.41 -14.50
N THR A 176 18.05 7.29 -13.90
CA THR A 176 17.35 8.36 -13.17
C THR A 176 17.95 8.56 -11.77
N SER A 177 19.29 8.64 -11.70
CA SER A 177 20.04 8.93 -10.48
C SER A 177 20.33 10.43 -10.39
N ILE A 178 20.17 10.98 -9.18
CA ILE A 178 20.47 12.38 -8.86
C ILE A 178 21.32 12.41 -7.59
N TYR A 179 22.44 13.13 -7.65
CA TYR A 179 23.40 13.30 -6.57
C TYR A 179 23.46 14.77 -6.17
N TYR A 180 23.70 15.06 -4.90
CA TYR A 180 23.86 16.42 -4.38
C TYR A 180 25.27 16.60 -3.78
N SER A 181 26.02 17.58 -4.30
CA SER A 181 27.34 17.97 -3.76
C SER A 181 27.16 18.81 -2.50
N LEU A 182 27.71 18.36 -1.37
CA LEU A 182 27.78 19.20 -0.16
C LEU A 182 28.64 20.45 -0.38
N THR A 183 29.73 20.29 -1.14
CA THR A 183 30.75 21.31 -1.42
C THR A 183 30.19 22.45 -2.26
N ASP A 184 29.58 22.11 -3.39
CA ASP A 184 29.12 23.07 -4.40
C ASP A 184 27.66 23.48 -4.23
N LYS A 185 26.89 22.68 -3.46
CA LYS A 185 25.43 22.78 -3.28
C LYS A 185 24.65 22.63 -4.60
N THR A 186 25.20 21.86 -5.53
CA THR A 186 24.64 21.58 -6.86
C THR A 186 24.20 20.12 -7.02
N PHE A 187 23.24 19.90 -7.91
CA PHE A 187 22.81 18.56 -8.32
C PHE A 187 23.57 18.05 -9.56
N ILE A 188 23.89 16.76 -9.59
CA ILE A 188 24.46 16.04 -10.75
C ILE A 188 23.54 14.88 -11.10
N ILE A 189 23.23 14.69 -12.39
CA ILE A 189 22.27 13.68 -12.89
C ILE A 189 23.01 12.62 -13.72
N GLY A 190 22.60 11.35 -13.58
CA GLY A 190 23.07 10.24 -14.42
C GLY A 190 24.18 9.40 -13.78
N LEU A 191 25.18 9.00 -14.58
CA LEU A 191 26.21 8.03 -14.21
C LEU A 191 27.42 8.69 -13.55
N HIS A 192 27.37 8.93 -12.23
CA HIS A 192 28.49 9.51 -11.48
C HIS A 192 29.45 8.43 -10.91
N GLU A 193 28.92 7.35 -10.33
CA GLU A 193 29.75 6.35 -9.63
C GLU A 193 30.57 5.46 -10.57
N GLU A 194 29.99 5.02 -11.70
CA GLU A 194 30.69 4.20 -12.70
C GLU A 194 31.91 4.95 -13.28
N GLU A 195 31.75 6.25 -13.60
CA GLU A 195 32.82 7.08 -14.16
C GLU A 195 33.98 7.27 -13.15
N GLN A 196 33.68 7.31 -11.84
CA GLN A 196 34.71 7.34 -10.79
C GLN A 196 35.39 5.97 -10.57
N GLN A 197 34.64 4.86 -10.53
CA GLN A 197 35.22 3.53 -10.31
C GLN A 197 36.16 3.10 -11.46
N ILE A 198 35.77 3.38 -12.71
CA ILE A 198 36.63 3.09 -13.88
C ILE A 198 37.94 3.90 -13.77
N SER A 199 37.84 5.17 -13.39
CA SER A 199 39.00 6.07 -13.25
C SER A 199 39.95 5.67 -12.11
N SER A 200 39.43 5.16 -10.99
CA SER A 200 40.25 4.80 -9.82
C SER A 200 41.12 3.55 -10.04
N SER A 201 40.77 2.69 -11.00
CA SER A 201 41.47 1.43 -11.29
C SER A 201 42.96 1.58 -11.67
N HIS A 202 43.42 2.80 -12.00
CA HIS A 202 44.81 3.11 -12.36
C HIS A 202 45.43 4.27 -11.53
N GLN A 203 44.78 4.75 -10.47
CA GLN A 203 45.34 5.78 -9.57
C GLN A 203 45.14 5.46 -8.09
N THR A 204 46.24 5.17 -7.40
CA THR A 204 46.27 5.03 -5.94
C THR A 204 46.00 6.36 -5.24
N SER A 205 45.19 6.32 -4.19
CA SER A 205 44.86 7.46 -3.31
C SER A 205 44.25 8.71 -3.98
N ILE A 206 43.04 8.58 -4.52
CA ILE A 206 42.10 9.73 -4.59
C ILE A 206 41.61 10.01 -3.14
N PRO A 207 41.62 11.27 -2.65
CA PRO A 207 41.18 11.58 -1.29
C PRO A 207 39.66 11.40 -1.12
N SER A 208 39.25 10.84 0.02
CA SER A 208 37.87 10.43 0.37
C SER A 208 36.90 11.59 0.69
N ASN A 209 37.14 12.78 0.15
CA ASN A 209 36.51 14.02 0.62
C ASN A 209 35.37 14.55 -0.27
N ASN A 210 35.04 13.89 -1.39
CA ASN A 210 33.86 14.27 -2.19
C ASN A 210 32.57 13.70 -1.59
N SER A 211 32.08 14.38 -0.55
CA SER A 211 30.79 14.12 0.08
C SER A 211 29.63 14.45 -0.87
N MET A 212 29.20 13.41 -1.59
CA MET A 212 28.14 13.43 -2.59
C MET A 212 26.98 12.56 -2.10
N ILE A 213 25.84 13.16 -1.79
CA ILE A 213 24.66 12.41 -1.35
C ILE A 213 23.91 11.89 -2.58
N LYS A 214 23.77 10.57 -2.71
CA LYS A 214 22.92 9.96 -3.74
C LYS A 214 21.46 9.94 -3.29
N LEU A 215 20.60 10.62 -4.04
CA LEU A 215 19.18 10.76 -3.75
C LEU A 215 18.38 9.72 -4.54
N HIS A 216 18.14 8.57 -3.92
CA HIS A 216 17.44 7.45 -4.53
C HIS A 216 15.94 7.73 -4.74
N SER A 217 15.35 7.09 -5.77
CA SER A 217 13.90 6.89 -5.90
C SER A 217 13.03 8.17 -5.91
N ILE A 218 13.60 9.34 -6.23
CA ILE A 218 12.93 10.65 -6.14
C ILE A 218 11.58 10.72 -6.87
N LYS A 219 11.39 10.01 -8.00
CA LYS A 219 10.06 9.91 -8.65
C LYS A 219 9.02 9.25 -7.75
N LYS A 220 9.34 8.15 -7.07
CA LYS A 220 8.41 7.45 -6.16
C LYS A 220 8.08 8.33 -4.96
N LEU A 221 9.09 8.99 -4.36
CA LEU A 221 8.89 9.93 -3.25
C LEU A 221 7.98 11.11 -3.66
N PHE A 222 8.29 11.79 -4.77
CA PHE A 222 7.48 12.89 -5.30
C PHE A 222 6.04 12.47 -5.64
N SER A 223 5.83 11.26 -6.16
CA SER A 223 4.50 10.76 -6.55
C SER A 223 3.57 10.46 -5.37
N ILE A 224 4.12 10.32 -4.16
CA ILE A 224 3.37 10.03 -2.92
C ILE A 224 3.33 11.26 -1.99
N GLN A 225 4.42 12.03 -1.93
CA GLN A 225 4.68 13.08 -0.93
C GLN A 225 5.47 14.24 -1.56
N GLU A 226 4.78 15.09 -2.34
CA GLU A 226 5.38 16.24 -3.03
C GLU A 226 5.70 17.40 -2.08
N LEU A 227 4.86 17.61 -1.06
CA LEU A 227 4.98 18.71 -0.08
C LEU A 227 5.92 18.41 1.12
N ILE A 228 6.91 17.55 0.94
CA ILE A 228 7.85 17.16 2.01
C ILE A 228 9.24 17.82 1.87
N ASP A 229 9.75 18.19 3.03
CA ASP A 229 11.14 18.53 3.32
C ASP A 229 11.81 17.26 3.87
N PHE A 230 12.86 16.74 3.24
CA PHE A 230 13.69 15.69 3.85
C PHE A 230 15.01 16.31 4.34
N THR A 231 15.51 15.89 5.51
CA THR A 231 16.68 16.52 6.14
C THR A 231 17.79 15.50 6.35
N TRP A 232 18.82 15.58 5.50
CA TRP A 232 20.02 14.78 5.71
C TRP A 232 20.90 15.42 6.79
N LYS A 233 21.42 14.61 7.70
CA LYS A 233 22.27 15.01 8.81
C LYS A 233 23.47 14.08 8.91
N ASN A 234 24.66 14.65 9.04
CA ASN A 234 25.81 13.97 9.64
C ASN A 234 26.35 14.82 10.81
N GLU A 235 27.48 14.41 11.41
CA GLU A 235 28.08 15.08 12.57
C GLU A 235 28.48 16.57 12.32
N SER A 236 28.51 17.02 11.07
CA SER A 236 29.07 18.32 10.67
C SER A 236 28.18 19.15 9.75
N VAL A 237 27.14 18.56 9.16
CA VAL A 237 26.28 19.18 8.14
C VAL A 237 24.83 18.71 8.30
N GLU A 238 23.89 19.66 8.37
CA GLU A 238 22.45 19.46 8.26
C GLU A 238 21.94 20.16 6.98
N ILE A 239 21.21 19.44 6.12
CA ILE A 239 20.64 19.97 4.88
C ILE A 239 19.22 19.47 4.69
N THR A 240 18.28 20.42 4.68
CA THR A 240 16.89 20.21 4.29
C THR A 240 16.69 20.47 2.80
N LEU A 241 16.15 19.49 2.07
CA LEU A 241 15.79 19.60 0.66
C LEU A 241 14.29 19.39 0.44
N ARG A 242 13.69 20.22 -0.42
CA ARG A 242 12.28 20.13 -0.82
C ARG A 242 12.12 19.14 -1.98
N VAL A 243 11.24 18.15 -1.86
CA VAL A 243 11.04 17.10 -2.86
C VAL A 243 10.66 17.67 -4.24
N SER A 244 9.83 18.73 -4.29
CA SER A 244 9.48 19.44 -5.53
C SER A 244 10.68 20.09 -6.24
N GLN A 245 11.58 20.72 -5.49
CA GLN A 245 12.81 21.35 -6.02
C GLN A 245 13.80 20.31 -6.55
N VAL A 246 13.97 19.19 -5.84
CA VAL A 246 14.82 18.07 -6.30
C VAL A 246 14.26 17.45 -7.59
N MET A 247 12.93 17.35 -7.71
CA MET A 247 12.28 16.91 -8.95
C MET A 247 12.47 17.90 -10.12
N PHE A 248 12.37 19.21 -9.88
CA PHE A 248 12.69 20.23 -10.89
C PHE A 248 14.15 20.12 -11.39
N GLU A 249 15.12 19.99 -10.48
CA GLU A 249 16.54 19.85 -10.84
C GLU A 249 16.84 18.54 -11.57
N LEU A 250 16.17 17.43 -11.22
CA LEU A 250 16.21 16.18 -11.97
C LEU A 250 15.73 16.37 -13.42
N VAL A 251 14.52 16.89 -13.63
CA VAL A 251 13.96 17.09 -14.99
C VAL A 251 14.82 18.06 -15.81
N LYS A 252 15.26 19.17 -15.20
CA LYS A 252 16.17 20.16 -15.79
C LYS A 252 17.49 19.53 -16.24
N GLY A 253 18.10 18.69 -15.41
CA GLY A 253 19.35 18.00 -15.77
C GLY A 253 19.15 16.93 -16.84
N LEU A 254 18.08 16.14 -16.77
CA LEU A 254 17.72 15.15 -17.82
C LEU A 254 17.59 15.81 -19.19
N ILE A 255 16.85 16.94 -19.29
CA ILE A 255 16.71 17.68 -20.55
C ILE A 255 18.06 18.29 -20.98
N SER A 256 18.85 18.83 -20.03
CA SER A 256 20.17 19.42 -20.31
C SER A 256 21.20 18.43 -20.87
N LEU A 257 21.01 17.12 -20.66
CA LEU A 257 21.88 16.06 -21.17
C LEU A 257 21.50 15.58 -22.60
N LEU A 258 20.38 16.03 -23.19
CA LEU A 258 19.94 15.56 -24.51
C LEU A 258 20.88 16.05 -25.64
N VAL A 259 21.45 15.10 -26.39
CA VAL A 259 22.62 15.35 -27.26
C VAL A 259 22.29 16.08 -28.56
N GLN A 260 21.06 15.94 -29.09
CA GLN A 260 20.73 16.35 -30.47
C GLN A 260 20.61 17.87 -30.71
N ALA A 261 21.11 18.72 -29.80
CA ALA A 261 21.08 20.17 -30.00
C ALA A 261 22.27 20.95 -29.39
N ARG A 262 23.39 20.29 -29.04
CA ARG A 262 24.65 21.02 -28.77
C ARG A 262 25.29 21.47 -30.08
N ASP A 263 24.91 22.65 -30.53
CA ASP A 263 25.93 23.62 -30.94
C ASP A 263 26.89 23.78 -29.74
N ALA A 264 28.20 23.61 -29.95
CA ALA A 264 29.18 23.61 -28.87
C ALA A 264 29.26 24.95 -28.11
N SER A 265 28.71 26.03 -28.67
CA SER A 265 28.60 27.34 -28.03
C SER A 265 27.34 27.51 -27.14
N SER A 266 26.31 26.67 -27.32
CA SER A 266 25.01 26.86 -26.67
C SER A 266 24.83 26.03 -25.40
N ARG A 267 24.27 26.67 -24.35
CA ARG A 267 23.74 25.98 -23.16
C ARG A 267 22.28 25.52 -23.31
N LYS A 268 21.60 25.88 -24.39
CA LYS A 268 20.17 25.60 -24.63
C LYS A 268 19.95 24.80 -25.91
N ILE A 269 18.90 23.97 -25.88
CA ILE A 269 18.44 23.17 -27.02
C ILE A 269 17.83 24.10 -28.09
N SER A 270 18.43 24.10 -29.27
CA SER A 270 18.01 24.89 -30.44
C SER A 270 16.85 24.30 -31.23
N LYS A 271 16.56 22.99 -31.11
CA LYS A 271 15.37 22.41 -31.75
C LYS A 271 14.11 23.00 -31.14
N GLN A 272 13.29 23.64 -31.97
CA GLN A 272 12.01 24.19 -31.55
C GLN A 272 11.00 23.06 -31.34
N TYR A 273 10.57 22.87 -30.10
CA TYR A 273 9.45 22.00 -29.74
C TYR A 273 8.18 22.84 -29.55
N THR A 274 7.04 22.35 -30.05
CA THR A 274 5.73 23.04 -29.96
C THR A 274 4.88 22.54 -28.79
N SER A 275 5.19 21.34 -28.28
CA SER A 275 4.53 20.69 -27.15
C SER A 275 5.48 19.70 -26.48
N ALA A 276 5.15 19.26 -25.26
CA ALA A 276 5.89 18.19 -24.58
C ALA A 276 4.96 17.27 -23.78
N MET A 277 5.38 16.01 -23.60
CA MET A 277 4.64 14.98 -22.90
C MET A 277 5.54 14.21 -21.93
N PHE A 278 5.13 14.08 -20.67
CA PHE A 278 5.89 13.44 -19.60
C PHE A 278 5.06 12.39 -18.85
N THR A 279 5.67 11.25 -18.53
CA THR A 279 5.03 10.12 -17.83
C THR A 279 4.97 10.32 -16.31
N VAL A 280 3.87 9.87 -15.70
CA VAL A 280 3.70 9.74 -14.24
C VAL A 280 3.04 8.40 -13.89
N PRO A 281 3.27 7.86 -12.67
CA PRO A 281 2.70 6.57 -12.26
C PRO A 281 1.17 6.57 -12.31
N THR A 282 0.60 5.40 -12.50
CA THR A 282 -0.86 5.21 -12.55
C THR A 282 -1.49 5.53 -11.19
N GLY A 283 -2.52 6.38 -11.17
CA GLY A 283 -3.18 6.83 -9.95
C GLY A 283 -2.54 8.08 -9.30
N THR A 284 -1.58 8.74 -9.96
CA THR A 284 -0.93 9.94 -9.41
C THR A 284 -1.95 11.05 -9.17
N ASN A 285 -1.99 11.61 -7.95
CA ASN A 285 -2.96 12.63 -7.57
C ASN A 285 -2.90 13.86 -8.51
N LYS A 286 -4.05 14.38 -8.95
CA LYS A 286 -4.15 15.52 -9.88
C LYS A 286 -3.43 16.80 -9.39
N ASN A 287 -3.28 16.98 -8.08
CA ASN A 287 -2.48 18.08 -7.53
C ASN A 287 -0.97 17.81 -7.72
N ILE A 288 -0.50 16.61 -7.42
CA ILE A 288 0.88 16.16 -7.67
C ILE A 288 1.20 16.25 -9.19
N GLN A 289 0.28 15.85 -10.06
CA GLN A 289 0.42 16.03 -11.52
C GLN A 289 0.55 17.52 -11.93
N LYS A 290 -0.18 18.44 -11.28
CA LYS A 290 -0.02 19.88 -11.50
C LYS A 290 1.34 20.40 -11.02
N VAL A 291 1.79 20.04 -9.82
CA VAL A 291 3.12 20.40 -9.29
C VAL A 291 4.22 19.85 -10.22
N PHE A 292 4.07 18.61 -10.71
CA PHE A 292 4.99 18.04 -11.69
C PHE A 292 5.03 18.83 -12.99
N ARG A 293 3.87 19.24 -13.52
CA ARG A 293 3.80 20.12 -14.69
C ARG A 293 4.49 21.47 -14.44
N ASN A 294 4.41 22.04 -13.25
CA ASN A 294 5.12 23.27 -12.89
C ASN A 294 6.64 23.04 -12.91
N CYS A 295 7.14 21.96 -12.29
CA CYS A 295 8.55 21.56 -12.34
C CYS A 295 9.03 21.34 -13.79
N VAL A 296 8.27 20.61 -14.60
CA VAL A 296 8.55 20.36 -16.03
C VAL A 296 8.56 21.66 -16.83
N LYS A 297 7.56 22.53 -16.67
CA LYS A 297 7.46 23.83 -17.36
C LYS A 297 8.68 24.70 -17.06
N ARG A 298 9.06 24.83 -15.79
CA ARG A 298 10.26 25.57 -15.35
C ARG A 298 11.53 24.96 -15.95
N ALA A 299 11.66 23.63 -15.92
CA ALA A 299 12.80 22.93 -16.50
C ALA A 299 12.93 23.17 -18.01
N LEU A 300 11.82 23.17 -18.76
CA LEU A 300 11.78 23.49 -20.19
C LEU A 300 12.20 24.94 -20.45
N ASP A 301 11.70 25.91 -19.69
CA ASP A 301 12.06 27.33 -19.85
C ASP A 301 13.55 27.59 -19.58
N HIS A 302 14.16 26.84 -18.65
CA HIS A 302 15.60 26.90 -18.38
C HIS A 302 16.46 26.26 -19.50
N THR A 303 15.94 25.28 -20.26
CA THR A 303 16.76 24.41 -21.13
C THR A 303 16.50 24.57 -22.63
N LEU A 304 15.31 24.98 -23.06
CA LEU A 304 14.97 25.20 -24.46
C LEU A 304 15.21 26.66 -24.89
N CYS A 305 15.62 26.88 -26.14
CA CYS A 305 15.65 28.23 -26.72
C CYS A 305 14.25 28.85 -26.87
N HIS A 306 13.24 28.02 -27.10
CA HIS A 306 11.84 28.43 -27.29
C HIS A 306 10.98 27.85 -26.16
N PRO A 307 10.29 28.68 -25.35
CA PRO A 307 9.45 28.19 -24.26
C PRO A 307 8.17 27.55 -24.81
N ILE A 308 7.76 26.42 -24.20
CA ILE A 308 6.51 25.71 -24.52
C ILE A 308 5.39 26.29 -23.62
N PRO A 309 4.21 26.66 -24.14
CA PRO A 309 3.06 27.07 -23.31
C PRO A 309 2.65 25.98 -22.31
N ILE A 310 2.17 26.36 -21.12
CA ILE A 310 1.88 25.36 -20.06
C ILE A 310 0.68 24.47 -20.40
N GLU A 311 -0.22 24.96 -21.26
CA GLU A 311 -1.35 24.24 -21.86
C GLU A 311 -0.89 23.17 -22.87
N LYS A 312 0.39 23.21 -23.28
CA LYS A 312 1.07 22.30 -24.20
C LYS A 312 2.11 21.40 -23.51
N VAL A 313 2.15 21.43 -22.18
CA VAL A 313 2.91 20.48 -21.35
C VAL A 313 1.95 19.43 -20.79
N TYR A 314 1.86 18.31 -21.49
CA TYR A 314 1.00 17.17 -21.16
C TYR A 314 1.68 16.31 -20.08
N ILE A 315 1.03 16.16 -18.92
CA ILE A 315 1.36 15.14 -17.93
C ILE A 315 0.37 14.00 -18.14
N VAL A 316 0.86 12.78 -18.33
CA VAL A 316 0.05 11.62 -18.74
C VAL A 316 0.40 10.41 -17.87
N GLU A 317 -0.63 9.76 -17.34
CA GLU A 317 -0.48 8.55 -16.52
C GLU A 317 -0.09 7.35 -17.38
N GLU A 318 0.82 6.52 -16.88
CA GLU A 318 1.50 5.48 -17.67
C GLU A 318 0.54 4.50 -18.37
N PHE A 319 -0.51 4.04 -17.69
CA PHE A 319 -1.53 3.16 -18.30
C PHE A 319 -2.19 3.73 -19.56
N VAL A 320 -2.32 5.05 -19.70
CA VAL A 320 -2.91 5.71 -20.88
C VAL A 320 -2.08 5.38 -22.12
N LEU A 321 -0.75 5.45 -21.98
CA LEU A 321 0.17 5.18 -23.08
C LEU A 321 0.24 3.68 -23.37
N LEU A 322 0.26 2.84 -22.33
CA LEU A 322 0.20 1.38 -22.50
C LEU A 322 -1.07 0.94 -23.23
N LYS A 323 -2.22 1.55 -22.93
CA LYS A 323 -3.50 1.34 -23.64
C LYS A 323 -3.37 1.63 -25.13
N TYR A 324 -2.83 2.80 -25.50
CA TYR A 324 -2.62 3.13 -26.92
C TYR A 324 -1.54 2.28 -27.60
N CYS A 325 -0.60 1.72 -26.86
CA CYS A 325 0.34 0.72 -27.38
C CYS A 325 -0.34 -0.63 -27.64
N ALA A 326 -1.19 -1.10 -26.71
CA ALA A 326 -1.94 -2.34 -26.84
C ALA A 326 -2.97 -2.29 -27.98
N ASP A 327 -3.76 -1.20 -28.06
CA ASP A 327 -4.72 -0.94 -29.14
C ASP A 327 -4.08 -1.16 -30.53
N SER A 328 -2.86 -0.64 -30.74
CA SER A 328 -2.17 -0.75 -32.02
C SER A 328 -1.64 -2.15 -32.33
N LEU A 329 -1.38 -2.98 -31.32
CA LEU A 329 -0.98 -4.38 -31.53
C LEU A 329 -2.18 -5.22 -31.97
N TYR A 330 -3.35 -5.02 -31.37
CA TYR A 330 -4.59 -5.68 -31.79
C TYR A 330 -4.95 -5.34 -33.25
N GLN A 331 -4.77 -4.08 -33.67
CA GLN A 331 -4.92 -3.69 -35.08
C GLN A 331 -4.01 -4.50 -36.01
N THR A 332 -2.69 -4.56 -35.72
CA THR A 332 -1.75 -5.32 -36.56
C THR A 332 -2.04 -6.82 -36.61
N LEU A 333 -2.57 -7.42 -35.54
CA LEU A 333 -2.93 -8.84 -35.52
C LEU A 333 -4.18 -9.14 -36.38
N THR A 334 -5.10 -8.18 -36.52
CA THR A 334 -6.30 -8.34 -37.35
C THR A 334 -6.12 -8.00 -38.83
N ASP A 335 -5.14 -7.16 -39.19
CA ASP A 335 -4.87 -6.87 -40.60
C ASP A 335 -4.27 -8.10 -41.34
N ASP A 336 -3.42 -8.89 -40.65
CA ASP A 336 -2.85 -10.14 -41.19
C ASP A 336 -3.81 -11.36 -41.12
N THR A 337 -4.96 -11.25 -40.42
CA THR A 337 -5.93 -12.36 -40.29
C THR A 337 -7.33 -12.00 -40.81
N VAL A 338 -7.70 -12.59 -41.95
CA VAL A 338 -8.90 -12.27 -42.73
C VAL A 338 -10.19 -12.18 -41.90
N LEU A 339 -10.68 -10.95 -41.73
CA LEU A 339 -12.05 -10.59 -41.36
C LEU A 339 -12.56 -11.14 -40.00
N LEU A 340 -11.86 -10.84 -38.92
CA LEU A 340 -12.54 -10.63 -37.63
C LEU A 340 -12.96 -9.14 -37.50
N PRO A 341 -14.27 -8.82 -37.40
CA PRO A 341 -14.73 -7.44 -37.40
C PRO A 341 -14.50 -6.75 -36.05
N ILE A 342 -13.33 -6.14 -35.87
CA ILE A 342 -13.17 -5.09 -34.85
C ILE A 342 -14.05 -3.90 -35.28
N VAL A 343 -15.22 -3.81 -34.66
CA VAL A 343 -16.14 -2.68 -34.88
C VAL A 343 -15.54 -1.44 -34.22
N HIS A 344 -14.88 -0.60 -35.02
CA HIS A 344 -14.71 0.80 -34.66
C HIS A 344 -16.09 1.40 -34.40
N SER A 345 -16.38 1.72 -33.15
CA SER A 345 -17.68 2.18 -32.66
C SER A 345 -17.97 3.62 -33.10
N SER A 346 -18.36 3.76 -34.37
CA SER A 346 -19.03 4.95 -34.88
C SER A 346 -20.25 5.25 -33.99
N MET A 347 -20.16 6.32 -33.18
CA MET A 347 -21.21 6.65 -32.19
C MET A 347 -22.54 7.13 -32.82
N ASN A 348 -22.66 7.13 -34.14
CA ASN A 348 -23.80 7.62 -34.89
C ASN A 348 -24.53 6.47 -35.63
N GLY A 349 -25.45 5.79 -34.95
CA GLY A 349 -26.33 4.80 -35.60
C GLY A 349 -27.23 4.04 -34.62
N THR A 350 -28.52 4.36 -34.58
CA THR A 350 -29.52 3.65 -33.76
C THR A 350 -29.98 2.35 -34.44
N THR A 351 -29.07 1.40 -34.59
CA THR A 351 -29.34 0.03 -35.08
C THR A 351 -29.05 -0.98 -33.98
N GLN A 352 -29.99 -1.91 -33.76
CA GLN A 352 -29.93 -2.88 -32.66
C GLN A 352 -28.71 -3.81 -32.81
N THR A 353 -27.77 -3.73 -31.87
CA THR A 353 -26.58 -4.58 -31.83
C THR A 353 -26.95 -6.03 -31.44
N PRO A 354 -26.33 -7.06 -32.05
CA PRO A 354 -26.61 -8.45 -31.73
C PRO A 354 -26.24 -8.77 -30.27
N HIS A 355 -27.14 -9.45 -29.57
CA HIS A 355 -27.19 -9.44 -28.10
C HIS A 355 -26.07 -10.20 -27.36
N ASN A 356 -25.19 -10.90 -28.07
CA ASN A 356 -24.18 -11.83 -27.54
C ASN A 356 -22.73 -11.46 -27.94
N GLN A 357 -22.36 -10.17 -27.93
CA GLN A 357 -20.95 -9.79 -27.99
C GLN A 357 -20.28 -10.03 -26.62
N THR A 358 -19.34 -10.97 -26.56
CA THR A 358 -18.50 -11.19 -25.38
C THR A 358 -17.60 -9.98 -25.16
N THR A 359 -17.82 -9.24 -24.06
CA THR A 359 -16.98 -8.10 -23.69
C THR A 359 -15.58 -8.58 -23.31
N THR A 360 -14.57 -8.16 -24.07
CA THR A 360 -13.16 -8.33 -23.67
C THR A 360 -12.84 -7.46 -22.47
N THR A 361 -11.99 -7.99 -21.59
CA THR A 361 -11.44 -7.30 -20.42
C THR A 361 -9.92 -7.46 -20.48
N THR A 362 -9.20 -6.36 -20.62
CA THR A 362 -7.75 -6.34 -20.83
C THR A 362 -7.03 -5.87 -19.56
N LEU A 363 -6.04 -6.64 -19.11
CA LEU A 363 -5.13 -6.30 -18.02
C LEU A 363 -3.79 -5.84 -18.59
N LEU A 364 -3.50 -4.56 -18.45
CA LEU A 364 -2.19 -3.99 -18.73
C LEU A 364 -1.30 -4.17 -17.49
N VAL A 365 -0.07 -4.65 -17.68
CA VAL A 365 0.93 -4.85 -16.63
C VAL A 365 2.23 -4.18 -17.06
N ASP A 366 2.74 -3.21 -16.31
CA ASP A 366 4.08 -2.64 -16.51
C ASP A 366 5.03 -3.09 -15.40
N VAL A 367 6.02 -3.92 -15.76
CA VAL A 367 7.00 -4.45 -14.81
C VAL A 367 8.16 -3.44 -14.70
N GLY A 368 7.89 -2.37 -13.97
CA GLY A 368 8.84 -1.32 -13.61
C GLY A 368 9.89 -1.78 -12.60
N HIS A 369 10.78 -0.86 -12.19
CA HIS A 369 11.86 -1.22 -11.27
C HIS A 369 11.44 -1.22 -9.80
N LEU A 370 10.78 -0.16 -9.31
CA LEU A 370 10.33 -0.07 -7.90
C LEU A 370 8.91 -0.58 -7.68
N THR A 371 8.14 -0.72 -8.74
CA THR A 371 6.71 -1.07 -8.75
C THR A 371 6.42 -1.96 -9.95
N THR A 372 5.40 -2.81 -9.83
CA THR A 372 4.72 -3.43 -10.97
C THR A 372 3.32 -2.84 -11.04
N ASP A 373 3.06 -2.04 -12.06
CA ASP A 373 1.85 -1.23 -12.19
C ASP A 373 0.83 -1.95 -13.08
N VAL A 374 -0.38 -2.13 -12.55
CA VAL A 374 -1.44 -2.95 -13.16
C VAL A 374 -2.72 -2.15 -13.37
N THR A 375 -3.35 -2.29 -14.54
CA THR A 375 -4.61 -1.61 -14.89
C THR A 375 -5.55 -2.55 -15.64
N VAL A 376 -6.78 -2.71 -15.16
CA VAL A 376 -7.85 -3.44 -15.88
C VAL A 376 -8.74 -2.46 -16.62
N LEU A 377 -8.84 -2.66 -17.93
CA LEU A 377 -9.77 -1.97 -18.82
C LEU A 377 -10.87 -2.95 -19.22
N SER A 378 -12.12 -2.55 -19.00
CA SER A 378 -13.29 -3.21 -19.59
C SER A 378 -13.74 -2.49 -20.86
N HIS A 379 -14.60 -3.15 -21.63
CA HIS A 379 -15.26 -2.58 -22.82
C HIS A 379 -15.70 -1.11 -22.65
N ASN A 380 -15.45 -0.29 -23.68
CA ASN A 380 -15.51 1.19 -23.68
C ASN A 380 -14.45 1.90 -22.82
N ASP A 381 -13.27 1.30 -22.69
CA ASP A 381 -12.09 1.87 -21.99
C ASP A 381 -12.38 2.32 -20.54
N VAL A 382 -13.26 1.61 -19.84
CA VAL A 382 -13.59 1.91 -18.44
C VAL A 382 -12.60 1.18 -17.53
N ILE A 383 -11.86 1.94 -16.72
CA ILE A 383 -10.92 1.41 -15.73
C ILE A 383 -11.72 0.73 -14.61
N LYS A 384 -11.54 -0.58 -14.43
CA LYS A 384 -12.14 -1.36 -13.34
C LYS A 384 -11.19 -1.56 -12.16
N TYR A 385 -9.88 -1.49 -12.41
CA TYR A 385 -8.85 -1.63 -11.39
C TYR A 385 -7.58 -0.89 -11.81
N ALA A 386 -6.87 -0.30 -10.84
CA ALA A 386 -5.58 0.33 -11.03
C ALA A 386 -4.77 0.26 -9.71
N SER A 387 -3.50 -0.17 -9.77
CA SER A 387 -2.62 -0.30 -8.59
C SER A 387 -1.14 -0.37 -9.01
N GLY A 388 -0.25 0.21 -8.20
CA GLY A 388 1.22 0.10 -8.31
C GLY A 388 1.85 -0.52 -7.05
N ASP A 389 1.09 -1.32 -6.32
CA ASP A 389 1.38 -1.68 -4.91
C ASP A 389 2.22 -2.97 -4.78
N VAL A 390 2.57 -3.58 -5.91
CA VAL A 390 3.42 -4.76 -6.04
C VAL A 390 4.87 -4.30 -6.30
N GLY A 391 5.86 -4.99 -5.71
CA GLY A 391 7.27 -4.70 -5.98
C GLY A 391 7.65 -4.91 -7.45
N GLY A 392 8.63 -4.14 -7.93
CA GLY A 392 9.17 -4.27 -9.29
C GLY A 392 10.48 -5.08 -9.35
N VAL A 393 11.20 -4.92 -10.46
CA VAL A 393 12.49 -5.58 -10.77
C VAL A 393 13.56 -5.42 -9.68
N TYR A 394 13.47 -4.40 -8.81
CA TYR A 394 14.35 -4.23 -7.64
C TYR A 394 14.42 -5.49 -6.75
N MET A 395 13.35 -6.30 -6.69
CA MET A 395 13.37 -7.56 -5.94
C MET A 395 14.42 -8.54 -6.48
N LEU A 396 14.71 -8.52 -7.79
CA LEU A 396 15.80 -9.30 -8.40
C LEU A 396 17.18 -8.74 -8.02
N TYR A 397 17.30 -7.42 -7.81
CA TYR A 397 18.56 -6.79 -7.41
C TYR A 397 18.98 -7.29 -6.01
N ASP A 398 18.03 -7.47 -5.09
CA ASP A 398 18.29 -8.05 -3.78
C ASP A 398 18.65 -9.54 -3.84
N VAL A 399 18.08 -10.32 -4.75
CA VAL A 399 18.52 -11.71 -4.99
C VAL A 399 19.96 -11.75 -5.50
N MET A 400 20.30 -10.89 -6.46
CA MET A 400 21.67 -10.80 -7.00
C MET A 400 22.67 -10.40 -5.91
N ARG A 401 22.40 -9.35 -5.13
CA ARG A 401 23.25 -8.89 -4.00
C ARG A 401 23.50 -9.99 -2.97
N ARG A 402 22.46 -10.73 -2.58
CA ARG A 402 22.58 -11.87 -1.63
C ARG A 402 23.45 -13.01 -2.16
N ASN A 403 23.68 -13.07 -3.48
CA ASN A 403 24.56 -14.03 -4.15
C ASN A 403 25.86 -13.40 -4.67
N ASN A 404 26.23 -12.20 -4.18
CA ASN A 404 27.43 -11.44 -4.57
C ASN A 404 27.50 -11.04 -6.06
N ILE A 405 26.36 -11.03 -6.77
CA ILE A 405 26.24 -10.51 -8.14
C ILE A 405 25.88 -9.01 -8.05
N PRO A 406 26.68 -8.09 -8.64
CA PRO A 406 26.41 -6.65 -8.60
C PRO A 406 25.29 -6.27 -9.58
N PRO A 407 24.05 -6.00 -9.11
CA PRO A 407 22.90 -6.02 -10.01
C PRO A 407 22.84 -4.81 -10.95
N GLU A 408 23.36 -3.66 -10.55
CA GLU A 408 23.39 -2.46 -11.39
C GLU A 408 24.21 -2.71 -12.67
N THR A 409 25.43 -3.23 -12.53
CA THR A 409 26.33 -3.50 -13.66
C THR A 409 25.93 -4.76 -14.43
N THR A 410 25.45 -5.82 -13.75
CA THR A 410 24.90 -7.02 -14.41
C THR A 410 23.66 -6.69 -15.25
N MET A 411 22.70 -5.92 -14.73
CA MET A 411 21.50 -5.56 -15.49
C MET A 411 21.82 -4.54 -16.59
N HIS A 412 22.74 -3.59 -16.37
CA HIS A 412 23.25 -2.73 -17.44
C HIS A 412 23.85 -3.56 -18.58
N ALA A 413 24.68 -4.58 -18.28
CA ALA A 413 25.23 -5.47 -19.30
C ALA A 413 24.13 -6.24 -20.05
N ILE A 414 23.15 -6.81 -19.34
CA ILE A 414 22.01 -7.57 -19.89
C ILE A 414 21.11 -6.74 -20.83
N PHE A 415 21.05 -5.42 -20.68
CA PHE A 415 20.26 -4.54 -21.55
C PHE A 415 21.07 -3.81 -22.63
N ASN A 416 22.39 -3.63 -22.46
CA ASN A 416 23.23 -2.81 -23.34
C ASN A 416 24.39 -3.58 -24.01
N SER A 417 24.45 -4.91 -23.92
CA SER A 417 25.51 -5.73 -24.55
C SER A 417 25.05 -7.16 -24.87
N ASP A 418 25.80 -7.87 -25.71
CA ASP A 418 25.53 -9.27 -26.12
C ASP A 418 25.77 -10.32 -25.00
N VAL A 419 25.87 -9.90 -23.73
CA VAL A 419 26.04 -10.82 -22.59
C VAL A 419 24.72 -11.55 -22.34
N SER A 420 24.69 -12.84 -22.71
CA SER A 420 23.54 -13.71 -22.48
C SER A 420 23.16 -13.75 -20.98
N PRO A 421 21.91 -13.42 -20.61
CA PRO A 421 21.46 -13.46 -19.22
C PRO A 421 21.63 -14.83 -18.58
N HIS A 422 21.43 -15.91 -19.35
CA HIS A 422 21.64 -17.29 -18.89
C HIS A 422 23.07 -17.50 -18.33
N THR A 423 24.10 -16.90 -18.93
CA THR A 423 25.48 -17.10 -18.50
C THR A 423 25.77 -16.49 -17.12
N VAL A 424 25.07 -15.41 -16.76
CA VAL A 424 25.29 -14.70 -15.48
C VAL A 424 24.26 -15.10 -14.41
N LEU A 425 23.03 -15.44 -14.82
CA LEU A 425 21.90 -15.67 -13.92
C LEU A 425 21.55 -17.14 -13.67
N ALA A 426 22.03 -18.10 -14.49
CA ALA A 426 21.79 -19.53 -14.26
C ALA A 426 22.13 -20.01 -12.82
N PRO A 427 23.22 -19.55 -12.15
CA PRO A 427 23.50 -19.94 -10.76
C PRO A 427 22.41 -19.55 -9.74
N ILE A 428 21.53 -18.60 -10.08
CA ILE A 428 20.46 -18.08 -9.21
C ILE A 428 19.06 -18.18 -9.84
N GLU A 429 18.91 -18.92 -10.95
CA GLU A 429 17.70 -18.92 -11.79
C GLU A 429 16.43 -19.32 -11.01
N HIS A 430 16.52 -20.28 -10.09
CA HIS A 430 15.41 -20.66 -9.21
C HIS A 430 14.95 -19.47 -8.33
N ALA A 431 15.89 -18.71 -7.75
CA ALA A 431 15.57 -17.55 -6.91
C ALA A 431 15.05 -16.36 -7.73
N ILE A 432 15.45 -16.22 -8.99
CA ILE A 432 14.86 -15.29 -9.95
C ILE A 432 13.40 -15.70 -10.24
N ILE A 433 13.15 -16.97 -10.56
CA ILE A 433 11.80 -17.53 -10.82
C ILE A 433 10.87 -17.35 -9.61
N ASP A 434 11.33 -17.67 -8.39
CA ASP A 434 10.53 -17.48 -7.17
C ASP A 434 10.22 -16.01 -6.90
N THR A 435 11.12 -15.10 -7.30
CA THR A 435 10.88 -13.66 -7.19
C THR A 435 9.88 -13.17 -8.24
N PHE A 436 9.92 -13.69 -9.47
CA PHE A 436 8.86 -13.44 -10.46
C PHE A 436 7.50 -13.99 -10.01
N LYS A 437 7.44 -15.14 -9.33
CA LYS A 437 6.19 -15.63 -8.73
C LYS A 437 5.59 -14.62 -7.74
N LYS A 438 6.40 -13.94 -6.92
CA LYS A 438 5.92 -12.87 -6.03
C LYS A 438 5.43 -11.61 -6.75
N ILE A 439 5.92 -11.35 -7.96
CA ILE A 439 5.40 -10.28 -8.83
C ILE A 439 4.09 -10.72 -9.51
N ILE A 440 3.98 -11.98 -9.92
CA ILE A 440 2.85 -12.53 -10.70
C ILE A 440 1.65 -12.91 -9.84
N TYR A 441 1.85 -13.44 -8.64
CA TYR A 441 0.76 -13.89 -7.76
C TYR A 441 -0.27 -12.78 -7.42
N PRO A 442 0.11 -11.51 -7.18
CA PRO A 442 -0.85 -10.41 -7.09
C PRO A 442 -1.62 -10.11 -8.40
N ILE A 443 -1.04 -10.41 -9.56
CA ILE A 443 -1.65 -10.21 -10.90
C ILE A 443 -2.69 -11.30 -11.16
N PHE A 444 -2.41 -12.54 -10.73
CA PHE A 444 -3.35 -13.66 -10.79
C PHE A 444 -4.65 -13.38 -10.03
N ASP A 445 -4.59 -12.72 -8.88
CA ASP A 445 -5.80 -12.24 -8.19
C ASP A 445 -6.62 -11.26 -9.04
N VAL A 446 -5.96 -10.37 -9.80
CA VAL A 446 -6.64 -9.40 -10.68
C VAL A 446 -7.26 -10.09 -11.91
N ILE A 447 -6.61 -11.11 -12.47
CA ILE A 447 -7.17 -11.94 -13.56
C ILE A 447 -8.46 -12.62 -13.09
N ILE A 448 -8.46 -13.18 -11.86
CA ILE A 448 -9.62 -13.81 -11.23
C ILE A 448 -10.72 -12.79 -10.93
N GLU A 449 -10.38 -11.66 -10.29
CA GLU A 449 -11.34 -10.67 -9.81
C GLU A 449 -12.19 -10.08 -10.94
N PHE A 450 -11.57 -9.81 -12.10
CA PHE A 450 -12.20 -9.14 -13.23
C PHE A 450 -12.48 -10.05 -14.45
N SER A 451 -12.23 -11.37 -14.34
CA SER A 451 -12.39 -12.33 -15.44
C SER A 451 -11.69 -11.89 -16.72
N VAL A 452 -10.41 -11.55 -16.59
CA VAL A 452 -9.58 -10.96 -17.65
C VAL A 452 -9.44 -11.92 -18.83
N SER A 453 -9.66 -11.40 -20.05
CA SER A 453 -9.56 -12.11 -21.32
C SER A 453 -8.17 -11.99 -21.95
N ASP A 454 -7.51 -10.84 -21.76
CA ASP A 454 -6.25 -10.49 -22.41
C ASP A 454 -5.29 -9.88 -21.39
N VAL A 455 -4.06 -10.39 -21.29
CA VAL A 455 -3.03 -9.95 -20.35
C VAL A 455 -1.84 -9.42 -21.14
N VAL A 456 -1.48 -8.16 -20.94
CA VAL A 456 -0.49 -7.44 -21.74
C VAL A 456 0.67 -6.99 -20.85
N PHE A 457 1.77 -7.75 -20.87
CA PHE A 457 3.00 -7.44 -20.15
C PHE A 457 3.88 -6.44 -20.91
N CYS A 458 4.30 -5.42 -20.18
CA CYS A 458 5.05 -4.24 -20.62
C CYS A 458 6.24 -3.99 -19.67
N GLY A 459 7.10 -3.05 -20.04
CA GLY A 459 8.24 -2.62 -19.22
C GLY A 459 9.58 -3.14 -19.72
N ALA A 460 10.66 -2.44 -19.34
CA ALA A 460 11.99 -2.65 -19.91
C ALA A 460 12.58 -4.06 -19.68
N ILE A 461 12.09 -4.80 -18.69
CA ILE A 461 12.51 -6.19 -18.47
C ILE A 461 11.84 -7.19 -19.44
N ILE A 462 10.63 -6.89 -19.91
CA ILE A 462 9.84 -7.74 -20.81
C ILE A 462 10.38 -7.70 -22.25
N SER A 463 11.13 -6.66 -22.62
CA SER A 463 11.83 -6.59 -23.91
C SER A 463 13.10 -7.46 -23.98
N ASN A 464 13.53 -8.10 -22.88
CA ASN A 464 14.61 -9.07 -22.90
C ASN A 464 14.04 -10.51 -22.92
N ALA A 465 14.44 -11.29 -23.93
CA ALA A 465 13.90 -12.63 -24.19
C ALA A 465 14.02 -13.61 -22.99
N TYR A 466 15.03 -13.47 -22.14
CA TYR A 466 15.22 -14.32 -20.97
C TYR A 466 14.06 -14.18 -19.97
N PHE A 467 13.82 -12.96 -19.48
CA PHE A 467 12.76 -12.67 -18.52
C PHE A 467 11.38 -12.81 -19.15
N ASN A 468 11.24 -12.46 -20.43
CA ASN A 468 10.03 -12.67 -21.21
C ASN A 468 9.61 -14.16 -21.25
N ASN A 469 10.57 -15.07 -21.45
CA ASN A 469 10.32 -16.51 -21.38
C ASN A 469 9.90 -16.97 -19.97
N ILE A 470 10.49 -16.42 -18.91
CA ILE A 470 10.08 -16.68 -17.51
C ILE A 470 8.62 -16.23 -17.29
N ILE A 471 8.22 -15.05 -17.79
CA ILE A 471 6.82 -14.60 -17.73
C ILE A 471 5.90 -15.55 -18.52
N LYS A 472 6.28 -15.95 -19.75
CA LYS A 472 5.49 -16.89 -20.57
C LYS A 472 5.35 -18.29 -19.94
N GLN A 473 6.32 -18.72 -19.11
CA GLN A 473 6.24 -19.97 -18.34
C GLN A 473 5.34 -19.85 -17.10
N LEU A 474 5.42 -18.72 -16.38
CA LEU A 474 4.72 -18.53 -15.11
C LEU A 474 3.29 -17.99 -15.24
N VAL A 475 2.97 -17.24 -16.30
CA VAL A 475 1.66 -16.61 -16.51
C VAL A 475 0.82 -17.48 -17.45
N THR A 476 0.38 -18.65 -16.95
CA THR A 476 -0.45 -19.61 -17.70
C THR A 476 -1.78 -19.89 -16.99
N PRO A 477 -2.82 -20.36 -17.72
CA PRO A 477 -4.07 -20.81 -17.08
C PRO A 477 -3.89 -21.98 -16.10
N GLU A 478 -2.84 -22.80 -16.27
CA GLU A 478 -2.51 -23.89 -15.33
C GLU A 478 -1.91 -23.35 -14.04
N GLU A 479 -0.92 -22.46 -14.11
CA GLU A 479 -0.33 -21.85 -12.91
C GLU A 479 -1.32 -20.94 -12.17
N LEU A 480 -2.25 -20.31 -12.89
CA LEU A 480 -3.37 -19.57 -12.29
C LEU A 480 -4.30 -20.51 -11.49
N LEU A 481 -4.62 -21.69 -12.03
CA LEU A 481 -5.41 -22.70 -11.34
C LEU A 481 -4.66 -23.32 -10.14
N ASN A 482 -3.33 -23.49 -10.24
CA ASN A 482 -2.50 -23.93 -9.13
C ASN A 482 -2.45 -22.88 -8.00
N PHE A 483 -2.29 -21.59 -8.36
CA PHE A 483 -2.39 -20.45 -7.45
C PHE A 483 -3.75 -20.37 -6.73
N GLN A 484 -4.83 -20.58 -7.48
CA GLN A 484 -6.22 -20.58 -7.00
C GLN A 484 -6.44 -21.71 -5.98
N ARG A 485 -6.08 -22.96 -6.33
CA ARG A 485 -6.16 -24.14 -5.45
C ARG A 485 -5.38 -23.96 -4.16
N ALA A 486 -4.13 -23.48 -4.24
CA ALA A 486 -3.29 -23.24 -3.07
C ALA A 486 -3.90 -22.24 -2.06
N ARG A 487 -4.83 -21.40 -2.50
CA ARG A 487 -5.49 -20.35 -1.70
C ARG A 487 -6.99 -20.57 -1.49
N GLU A 488 -7.54 -21.73 -1.87
CA GLU A 488 -8.99 -22.03 -1.85
C GLU A 488 -9.67 -21.66 -0.52
N ARG A 489 -9.00 -21.96 0.61
CA ARG A 489 -9.46 -21.62 1.98
C ARG A 489 -9.85 -20.14 2.14
N TYR A 490 -9.17 -19.22 1.46
CA TYR A 490 -9.33 -17.78 1.62
C TYR A 490 -10.13 -17.11 0.50
N PHE A 491 -10.43 -17.78 -0.61
CA PHE A 491 -11.31 -17.24 -1.65
C PHE A 491 -12.78 -17.16 -1.19
N LYS A 492 -13.55 -16.25 -1.79
CA LYS A 492 -15.03 -16.31 -1.70
C LYS A 492 -15.57 -17.46 -2.58
N PRO A 493 -16.71 -18.09 -2.22
CA PRO A 493 -17.23 -19.28 -2.92
C PRO A 493 -17.41 -19.14 -4.43
N GLU A 494 -17.74 -17.94 -4.91
CA GLU A 494 -17.88 -17.58 -6.33
C GLU A 494 -16.58 -17.78 -7.11
N TYR A 495 -15.42 -17.42 -6.55
CA TYR A 495 -14.11 -17.55 -7.19
C TYR A 495 -13.49 -18.94 -7.06
N ILE A 496 -14.03 -19.81 -6.19
CA ILE A 496 -13.53 -21.19 -6.01
C ILE A 496 -13.93 -22.09 -7.18
N ARG A 497 -15.11 -21.88 -7.77
CA ARG A 497 -15.76 -22.84 -8.68
C ARG A 497 -15.67 -22.50 -10.18
N MET A 498 -14.84 -21.54 -10.55
CA MET A 498 -14.65 -21.14 -11.94
C MET A 498 -13.73 -22.13 -12.65
N ASN A 499 -14.31 -22.95 -13.53
CA ASN A 499 -13.60 -23.98 -14.30
C ASN A 499 -12.81 -23.37 -15.47
N GLY A 500 -11.61 -22.88 -15.17
CA GLY A 500 -10.68 -22.33 -16.15
C GLY A 500 -10.91 -20.85 -16.44
N TYR A 501 -9.82 -20.09 -16.46
CA TYR A 501 -9.78 -18.72 -16.93
C TYR A 501 -8.99 -18.72 -18.24
N PRO A 502 -9.64 -18.87 -19.41
CA PRO A 502 -8.97 -18.76 -20.69
C PRO A 502 -8.62 -17.29 -20.94
N PHE A 503 -7.33 -16.97 -20.82
CA PHE A 503 -6.79 -15.65 -21.16
C PHE A 503 -5.67 -15.75 -22.19
N THR A 504 -5.51 -14.72 -23.01
CA THR A 504 -4.39 -14.60 -23.96
C THR A 504 -3.26 -13.80 -23.30
N LEU A 505 -2.01 -14.27 -23.40
CA LEU A 505 -0.83 -13.56 -22.92
C LEU A 505 -0.10 -12.86 -24.08
N HIS A 506 0.08 -11.56 -23.97
CA HIS A 506 0.90 -10.74 -24.86
C HIS A 506 2.08 -10.15 -24.08
N CYS A 507 3.29 -10.25 -24.61
CA CYS A 507 4.48 -9.59 -24.06
C CYS A 507 4.98 -8.58 -25.10
N ILE A 508 5.03 -7.28 -24.77
CA ILE A 508 5.40 -6.24 -25.73
C ILE A 508 6.93 -6.16 -25.84
N GLU A 509 7.48 -6.90 -26.80
CA GLU A 509 8.90 -6.96 -27.14
C GLU A 509 9.38 -5.72 -27.91
N SER A 510 9.28 -4.53 -27.29
CA SER A 510 9.80 -3.28 -27.86
C SER A 510 11.19 -2.95 -27.29
N GLY A 511 12.19 -2.75 -28.15
CA GLY A 511 13.51 -2.25 -27.72
C GLY A 511 13.51 -0.78 -27.23
N GLY A 512 12.38 -0.08 -27.41
CA GLY A 512 12.19 1.31 -26.99
C GLY A 512 11.74 1.45 -25.53
N SER A 513 10.92 2.46 -25.25
CA SER A 513 10.00 2.42 -24.11
C SER A 513 8.61 2.14 -24.68
N THR A 514 7.90 1.19 -24.09
CA THR A 514 6.49 0.89 -24.43
C THR A 514 5.60 2.11 -24.21
N LEU A 515 5.94 2.97 -23.25
CA LEU A 515 5.24 4.23 -22.98
C LEU A 515 5.50 5.27 -24.08
N LEU A 516 6.73 5.42 -24.55
CA LEU A 516 7.04 6.31 -25.69
C LEU A 516 6.47 5.80 -27.02
N LEU A 517 6.38 4.48 -27.19
CA LEU A 517 5.66 3.86 -28.31
C LEU A 517 4.16 4.15 -28.20
N GLY A 518 3.58 3.97 -27.02
CA GLY A 518 2.21 4.37 -26.68
C GLY A 518 1.90 5.84 -27.00
N ALA A 519 2.82 6.76 -26.67
CA ALA A 519 2.71 8.17 -27.03
C ALA A 519 2.68 8.37 -28.56
N LYS A 520 3.52 7.68 -29.33
CA LYS A 520 3.46 7.70 -30.80
C LYS A 520 2.09 7.22 -31.31
N HIS A 521 1.51 6.15 -30.75
CA HIS A 521 0.20 5.62 -31.17
C HIS A 521 -0.99 6.49 -30.75
N LEU A 522 -0.95 7.11 -29.56
CA LEU A 522 -1.87 8.16 -29.13
C LEU A 522 -1.88 9.34 -30.12
N VAL A 523 -0.69 9.86 -30.44
CA VAL A 523 -0.54 11.01 -31.32
C VAL A 523 -0.98 10.66 -32.75
N ALA A 524 -0.58 9.50 -33.29
CA ALA A 524 -0.99 9.04 -34.62
C ALA A 524 -2.50 8.79 -34.72
N SER A 525 -3.10 8.04 -33.79
CA SER A 525 -4.53 7.73 -33.84
C SER A 525 -5.44 8.96 -33.64
N SER A 526 -4.92 10.06 -33.08
CA SER A 526 -5.61 11.36 -33.00
C SER A 526 -5.65 12.16 -34.31
N TRP A 527 -5.22 11.56 -35.44
CA TRP A 527 -5.24 12.18 -36.75
C TRP A 527 -6.49 11.84 -37.58
N ASP A 528 -6.79 10.53 -37.72
CA ASP A 528 -7.76 10.02 -38.71
C ASP A 528 -9.23 10.27 -38.35
N VAL A 529 -9.50 10.55 -37.06
CA VAL A 529 -10.83 10.94 -36.59
C VAL A 529 -10.77 12.40 -36.16
N HIS A 530 -11.81 13.18 -36.47
CA HIS A 530 -11.95 14.59 -36.05
C HIS A 530 -12.23 14.75 -34.53
N THR A 531 -11.83 13.77 -33.70
CA THR A 531 -12.06 13.74 -32.26
C THR A 531 -10.72 13.68 -31.51
N ALA A 532 -10.57 14.56 -30.52
CA ALA A 532 -9.43 14.51 -29.62
C ALA A 532 -9.49 13.22 -28.77
N LYS A 533 -8.36 12.54 -28.63
CA LYS A 533 -8.26 11.26 -27.90
C LYS A 533 -8.26 11.50 -26.38
N PRO A 534 -8.94 10.69 -25.57
CA PRO A 534 -8.92 10.83 -24.12
C PRO A 534 -7.52 10.62 -23.54
N LEU A 535 -7.13 11.52 -22.64
CA LEU A 535 -6.02 11.34 -21.68
C LEU A 535 -6.54 10.97 -20.29
N VAL A 536 -7.86 11.15 -20.05
CA VAL A 536 -8.55 10.78 -18.81
C VAL A 536 -9.69 9.85 -19.16
N PHE A 537 -9.61 8.62 -18.67
CA PHE A 537 -10.64 7.58 -18.85
C PHE A 537 -11.64 7.58 -17.70
N LYS A 538 -12.78 6.91 -17.90
CA LYS A 538 -13.79 6.72 -16.84
C LYS A 538 -13.27 5.64 -15.88
N ALA A 539 -13.24 5.95 -14.59
CA ALA A 539 -12.94 4.98 -13.55
C ALA A 539 -14.23 4.48 -12.87
N GLU A 540 -14.36 3.17 -12.75
CA GLU A 540 -15.37 2.43 -11.98
C GLU A 540 -14.64 1.39 -11.11
N ILE A 541 -13.69 1.88 -10.31
CA ILE A 541 -12.84 1.05 -9.45
C ILE A 541 -13.59 0.71 -8.16
N GLU A 542 -13.73 -0.57 -7.86
CA GLU A 542 -14.27 -1.01 -6.56
C GLU A 542 -13.19 -0.84 -5.47
N PRO A 543 -13.52 -0.20 -4.32
CA PRO A 543 -12.56 0.02 -3.25
C PRO A 543 -12.19 -1.29 -2.56
N SER A 544 -10.89 -1.59 -2.45
CA SER A 544 -10.37 -2.79 -1.80
C SER A 544 -10.84 -2.90 -0.34
N GLN A 545 -11.05 -4.13 0.14
CA GLN A 545 -11.61 -4.37 1.46
C GLN A 545 -10.62 -3.97 2.56
N CYS A 546 -10.88 -2.84 3.23
CA CYS A 546 -10.00 -2.28 4.26
C CYS A 546 -10.42 -2.71 5.67
N TYR A 547 -9.50 -3.26 6.45
CA TYR A 547 -9.74 -3.74 7.82
C TYR A 547 -8.74 -3.14 8.82
N CYS A 548 -9.16 -3.09 10.08
CA CYS A 548 -8.25 -2.77 11.18
C CYS A 548 -7.31 -3.96 11.41
N GLY A 549 -6.00 -3.72 11.32
CA GLY A 549 -4.97 -4.63 11.81
C GLY A 549 -4.40 -4.12 13.14
N LEU A 550 -4.23 -5.03 14.09
CA LEU A 550 -3.48 -4.81 15.33
C LEU A 550 -2.27 -5.75 15.35
N LEU A 551 -1.06 -5.18 15.40
CA LEU A 551 0.16 -5.96 15.59
C LEU A 551 0.18 -6.50 17.02
N PHE A 552 0.50 -7.78 17.17
CA PHE A 552 0.74 -8.46 18.43
C PHE A 552 2.06 -9.23 18.34
N ARG A 553 2.60 -9.57 19.51
CA ARG A 553 3.75 -10.46 19.64
C ARG A 553 3.36 -11.61 20.57
N GLU A 554 3.47 -12.83 20.07
CA GLU A 554 3.38 -14.05 20.86
C GLU A 554 4.80 -14.62 20.98
N ASP A 555 5.20 -15.04 22.17
CA ASP A 555 6.51 -15.66 22.39
C ASP A 555 6.36 -17.18 22.20
N ASP A 556 6.92 -17.74 21.13
CA ASP A 556 6.98 -19.19 20.90
C ASP A 556 8.11 -19.81 21.74
N ASP A 557 7.82 -20.91 22.43
CA ASP A 557 8.75 -21.63 23.31
C ASP A 557 10.03 -22.12 22.60
N ASN A 558 10.05 -22.21 21.27
CA ASN A 558 11.14 -22.76 20.46
C ASN A 558 11.72 -21.74 19.48
N ASP A 559 10.85 -21.05 18.71
CA ASP A 559 11.26 -20.14 17.63
C ASP A 559 11.34 -18.66 18.05
N GLY A 560 10.97 -18.34 19.29
CA GLY A 560 11.03 -16.99 19.85
C GLY A 560 9.84 -16.10 19.48
N PRO A 561 10.00 -14.75 19.50
CA PRO A 561 8.87 -13.84 19.32
C PRO A 561 8.30 -13.86 17.90
N ILE A 562 7.12 -14.46 17.73
CA ILE A 562 6.33 -14.40 16.50
C ILE A 562 5.55 -13.09 16.49
N TYR A 563 5.83 -12.25 15.49
CA TYR A 563 5.06 -11.05 15.19
C TYR A 563 3.94 -11.38 14.21
N GLY A 564 2.71 -11.05 14.59
CA GLY A 564 1.53 -11.26 13.74
C GLY A 564 0.54 -10.11 13.87
N ILE A 565 -0.42 -10.05 12.95
CA ILE A 565 -1.48 -9.04 12.93
C ILE A 565 -2.84 -9.72 13.05
N SER A 566 -3.63 -9.29 14.04
CA SER A 566 -5.03 -9.70 14.18
C SER A 566 -5.97 -8.69 13.51
N VAL A 567 -7.00 -9.19 12.83
CA VAL A 567 -8.10 -8.40 12.26
C VAL A 567 -9.39 -8.49 13.10
N THR A 568 -9.27 -8.89 14.38
CA THR A 568 -10.39 -9.10 15.31
C THR A 568 -10.19 -8.34 16.64
N ASP A 569 -11.13 -8.50 17.58
CA ASP A 569 -11.01 -7.93 18.92
C ASP A 569 -9.83 -8.58 19.65
N CYS A 570 -8.82 -7.79 20.07
CA CYS A 570 -7.66 -8.34 20.78
C CYS A 570 -7.76 -8.21 22.31
N ILE A 571 -6.91 -8.95 23.00
CA ILE A 571 -6.82 -9.07 24.45
C ILE A 571 -5.40 -8.71 24.87
N TYR A 572 -5.24 -7.91 25.92
CA TYR A 572 -3.94 -7.68 26.55
C TYR A 572 -4.11 -7.26 28.01
N ASP A 573 -3.08 -7.55 28.80
CA ASP A 573 -2.92 -6.93 30.12
C ASP A 573 -2.44 -5.49 29.94
N LEU A 574 -3.08 -4.56 30.65
CA LEU A 574 -2.84 -3.13 30.50
C LEU A 574 -1.83 -2.61 31.53
N PHE A 575 -0.84 -1.84 31.07
CA PHE A 575 0.06 -1.03 31.89
C PHE A 575 -0.37 0.44 31.95
N ILE A 576 0.15 1.22 32.90
CA ILE A 576 -0.17 2.65 33.07
C ILE A 576 0.11 3.48 31.82
N ARG A 577 1.13 3.06 31.06
CA ARG A 577 1.56 3.58 29.77
C ARG A 577 2.02 2.39 28.93
N GLN A 578 1.54 2.31 27.69
CA GLN A 578 1.97 1.33 26.69
C GLN A 578 1.63 1.84 25.29
N ASP A 579 2.36 1.36 24.28
CA ASP A 579 2.11 1.69 22.88
C ASP A 579 1.45 0.52 22.14
N LEU A 580 0.69 0.84 21.09
CA LEU A 580 0.05 -0.15 20.21
C LEU A 580 0.10 0.32 18.76
N GLU A 581 0.65 -0.51 17.87
CA GLU A 581 0.68 -0.24 16.43
C GLU A 581 -0.69 -0.47 15.79
N LEU A 582 -1.22 0.57 15.12
CA LEU A 582 -2.45 0.45 14.32
C LEU A 582 -2.12 0.39 12.83
N PHE A 583 -2.60 -0.67 12.17
CA PHE A 583 -2.53 -0.87 10.73
C PHE A 583 -3.92 -0.78 10.11
N ILE A 584 -3.99 -0.29 8.87
CA ILE A 584 -5.10 -0.59 7.96
C ILE A 584 -4.58 -1.65 7.00
N ILE A 585 -5.23 -2.81 6.95
CA ILE A 585 -4.90 -3.89 6.03
C ILE A 585 -5.87 -3.83 4.86
N CYS A 586 -5.37 -3.74 3.64
CA CYS A 586 -6.16 -3.89 2.44
C CYS A 586 -6.13 -5.35 1.99
N ILE A 587 -7.30 -5.93 1.78
CA ILE A 587 -7.51 -7.32 1.37
C ILE A 587 -8.10 -7.33 -0.04
N ARG A 588 -7.63 -8.26 -0.89
CA ARG A 588 -8.14 -8.49 -2.26
C ARG A 588 -9.66 -8.75 -2.24
N ASN A 589 -10.42 -8.21 -3.19
CA ASN A 589 -11.88 -8.40 -3.20
C ASN A 589 -12.26 -9.85 -3.53
N THR A 590 -11.34 -10.65 -4.08
CA THR A 590 -11.50 -12.10 -4.24
C THR A 590 -11.58 -12.91 -2.94
N ARG A 591 -11.25 -12.32 -1.79
CA ARG A 591 -11.08 -13.04 -0.51
C ARG A 591 -12.29 -12.99 0.42
N ASN A 592 -12.43 -14.02 1.24
CA ASN A 592 -13.45 -14.19 2.26
C ASN A 592 -12.94 -13.76 3.65
N ILE A 593 -13.25 -12.52 4.03
CA ILE A 593 -12.88 -11.95 5.33
C ILE A 593 -13.30 -12.80 6.53
N GLU A 594 -14.43 -13.51 6.47
CA GLU A 594 -14.88 -14.33 7.59
C GLU A 594 -14.02 -15.59 7.79
N ASN A 595 -13.20 -15.98 6.80
CA ASN A 595 -12.14 -16.97 7.00
C ASN A 595 -10.85 -16.33 7.51
N ILE A 596 -10.45 -15.18 6.95
CA ILE A 596 -9.25 -14.43 7.40
C ILE A 596 -9.35 -14.05 8.89
N LYS A 597 -10.52 -13.65 9.38
CA LYS A 597 -10.78 -13.36 10.80
C LYS A 597 -10.60 -14.55 11.76
N LYS A 598 -10.36 -15.77 11.26
CA LYS A 598 -10.10 -16.97 12.07
C LYS A 598 -8.61 -17.29 12.19
N ASP A 599 -7.77 -16.58 11.45
CA ASP A 599 -6.32 -16.79 11.37
C ASP A 599 -5.59 -15.51 11.79
N HIS A 600 -4.32 -15.65 12.19
CA HIS A 600 -3.43 -14.54 12.45
C HIS A 600 -2.59 -14.28 11.19
N ILE A 601 -2.40 -13.01 10.81
CA ILE A 601 -1.65 -12.64 9.61
C ILE A 601 -0.17 -12.52 9.99
N THR A 602 0.68 -13.42 9.48
CA THR A 602 2.11 -13.51 9.80
C THR A 602 2.97 -13.27 8.56
N SER A 603 4.27 -13.07 8.76
CA SER A 603 5.30 -13.02 7.69
C SER A 603 5.31 -14.23 6.76
N SER A 604 4.76 -15.37 7.19
CA SER A 604 4.69 -16.62 6.41
C SER A 604 3.37 -16.85 5.68
N ASN A 605 2.30 -16.09 5.96
CA ASN A 605 0.97 -16.35 5.38
C ASN A 605 0.25 -15.14 4.74
N PHE A 606 0.72 -13.91 4.88
CA PHE A 606 0.00 -12.72 4.42
C PHE A 606 -0.28 -12.71 2.88
N GLU A 607 0.65 -13.22 2.06
CA GLU A 607 0.45 -13.43 0.60
C GLU A 607 -0.60 -14.50 0.29
N LEU A 608 -0.78 -15.47 1.18
CA LEU A 608 -1.75 -16.58 1.06
C LEU A 608 -3.15 -16.10 1.45
N VAL A 609 -3.24 -15.36 2.55
CA VAL A 609 -4.42 -14.62 3.03
C VAL A 609 -4.95 -13.66 1.97
N GLY A 610 -4.08 -13.10 1.12
CA GLY A 610 -4.45 -12.12 0.09
C GLY A 610 -4.52 -10.69 0.61
N VAL A 611 -3.57 -10.33 1.49
CA VAL A 611 -3.26 -8.92 1.74
C VAL A 611 -2.75 -8.29 0.43
N SER A 612 -3.34 -7.18 0.00
CA SER A 612 -2.89 -6.42 -1.17
C SER A 612 -1.93 -5.29 -0.82
N GLU A 613 -2.09 -4.72 0.37
CA GLU A 613 -1.31 -3.60 0.91
C GLU A 613 -1.47 -3.59 2.44
N PHE A 614 -0.41 -3.18 3.14
CA PHE A 614 -0.53 -2.70 4.51
C PHE A 614 -0.35 -1.18 4.53
N ILE A 615 -1.12 -0.48 5.35
CA ILE A 615 -0.93 0.94 5.61
C ILE A 615 -0.64 1.10 7.10
N ARG A 616 0.57 1.57 7.45
CA ARG A 616 0.87 2.02 8.81
C ARG A 616 0.03 3.27 9.07
N PHE A 617 -0.82 3.24 10.10
CA PHE A 617 -1.78 4.31 10.36
C PHE A 617 -1.37 5.25 11.51
N THR A 618 -1.10 4.74 12.72
CA THR A 618 -0.50 5.52 13.84
C THR A 618 -0.07 4.57 14.97
N THR A 619 0.98 4.92 15.72
CA THR A 619 1.27 4.26 17.01
C THR A 619 0.43 4.93 18.11
N LEU A 620 -0.40 4.15 18.78
CA LEU A 620 -1.34 4.62 19.80
C LEU A 620 -0.71 4.49 21.20
N GLU A 621 -0.28 5.62 21.77
CA GLU A 621 0.24 5.69 23.14
C GLU A 621 -0.93 5.72 24.13
N ILE A 622 -1.22 4.59 24.75
CA ILE A 622 -2.31 4.40 25.70
C ILE A 622 -1.83 4.78 27.09
N MET A 623 -2.51 5.74 27.73
CA MET A 623 -2.22 6.21 29.09
C MET A 623 -3.43 6.04 30.01
N VAL A 624 -3.21 5.62 31.26
CA VAL A 624 -4.28 5.18 32.16
C VAL A 624 -4.34 5.99 33.45
N GLU A 625 -5.51 6.53 33.78
CA GLU A 625 -5.73 7.30 35.01
C GLU A 625 -5.93 6.36 36.22
N THR A 626 -4.89 5.62 36.61
CA THR A 626 -4.90 4.53 37.61
C THR A 626 -5.44 4.98 38.97
N SER A 627 -5.10 6.20 39.40
CA SER A 627 -5.61 6.84 40.62
C SER A 627 -7.14 6.90 40.72
N LYS A 628 -7.87 6.74 39.60
CA LYS A 628 -9.34 6.73 39.54
C LYS A 628 -9.92 5.45 38.91
N ILE A 629 -9.09 4.54 38.39
CA ILE A 629 -9.50 3.28 37.75
C ILE A 629 -9.08 2.10 38.64
N LYS A 630 -9.98 1.69 39.54
CA LYS A 630 -9.86 0.43 40.30
C LYS A 630 -10.53 -0.70 39.53
N THR A 631 -9.71 -1.50 38.83
CA THR A 631 -10.18 -2.67 38.07
C THR A 631 -10.30 -3.92 38.95
N THR A 632 -11.05 -4.90 38.47
CA THR A 632 -11.19 -6.24 39.05
C THR A 632 -10.56 -7.33 38.17
N ASN A 633 -9.84 -6.92 37.11
CA ASN A 633 -9.28 -7.77 36.06
C ASN A 633 -8.33 -6.91 35.20
N LEU A 634 -7.09 -7.34 34.94
CA LEU A 634 -6.12 -6.55 34.16
C LEU A 634 -6.29 -6.67 32.64
N HIS A 635 -7.12 -7.60 32.16
CA HIS A 635 -7.41 -7.75 30.74
C HIS A 635 -8.28 -6.60 30.22
N PHE A 636 -7.80 -5.93 29.18
CA PHE A 636 -8.55 -4.96 28.38
C PHE A 636 -8.79 -5.55 26.98
N PHE A 637 -9.96 -5.27 26.43
CA PHE A 637 -10.39 -5.78 25.13
C PHE A 637 -10.57 -4.64 24.15
N LEU A 638 -9.81 -4.66 23.07
CA LEU A 638 -9.86 -3.62 22.05
C LEU A 638 -10.62 -4.11 20.82
N LYS A 639 -11.78 -3.51 20.59
CA LYS A 639 -12.56 -3.67 19.36
C LYS A 639 -12.25 -2.51 18.41
N CYS A 640 -11.76 -2.84 17.21
CA CYS A 640 -11.48 -1.86 16.17
C CYS A 640 -12.56 -1.89 15.06
N HIS A 641 -12.82 -0.75 14.43
CA HIS A 641 -13.51 -0.69 13.14
C HIS A 641 -13.09 0.53 12.32
N LEU A 642 -12.99 0.35 11.00
CA LEU A 642 -12.90 1.46 10.05
C LEU A 642 -14.30 1.93 9.68
N ASP A 643 -14.44 3.24 9.56
CA ASP A 643 -15.46 3.87 8.73
C ASP A 643 -14.77 4.65 7.59
N GLU A 644 -15.55 5.31 6.74
CA GLU A 644 -15.04 6.06 5.57
C GLU A 644 -13.98 7.11 5.95
N SER A 645 -14.12 7.75 7.12
CA SER A 645 -13.29 8.89 7.54
C SER A 645 -12.44 8.61 8.78
N PHE A 646 -12.76 7.60 9.59
CA PHE A 646 -12.13 7.36 10.89
C PHE A 646 -11.69 5.91 11.11
N TYR A 647 -10.57 5.76 11.80
CA TYR A 647 -10.25 4.57 12.57
C TYR A 647 -10.90 4.71 13.96
N ASN A 648 -11.71 3.73 14.34
CA ASN A 648 -12.49 3.74 15.56
C ASN A 648 -12.02 2.62 16.50
N LEU A 649 -11.74 2.98 17.75
CA LEU A 649 -11.19 2.10 18.77
C LEU A 649 -12.12 2.10 19.99
N ALA A 650 -12.59 0.94 20.41
CA ALA A 650 -13.48 0.76 21.55
C ALA A 650 -12.84 -0.19 22.57
N PHE A 651 -12.40 0.37 23.70
CA PHE A 651 -11.74 -0.36 24.78
C PHE A 651 -12.76 -0.80 25.82
N TYR A 652 -12.93 -2.09 26.04
CA TYR A 652 -13.84 -2.68 27.02
C TYR A 652 -13.04 -3.25 28.20
N TYR A 653 -13.48 -2.96 29.43
CA TYR A 653 -12.74 -3.32 30.64
C TYR A 653 -13.63 -3.42 31.89
N THR A 654 -13.05 -3.86 33.02
CA THR A 654 -13.76 -3.88 34.31
C THR A 654 -13.37 -2.71 35.21
N ARG A 655 -14.32 -2.17 35.98
CA ARG A 655 -14.06 -1.20 37.06
C ARG A 655 -15.14 -1.37 38.12
N SER A 656 -14.73 -1.43 39.39
CA SER A 656 -15.68 -1.56 40.52
C SER A 656 -16.67 -2.73 40.38
N GLY A 657 -16.24 -3.87 39.80
CA GLY A 657 -17.10 -5.04 39.57
C GLY A 657 -18.07 -4.92 38.39
N HIS A 658 -17.92 -3.90 37.53
CA HIS A 658 -18.83 -3.61 36.43
C HIS A 658 -18.08 -3.41 35.11
N TYR A 659 -18.77 -3.64 33.98
CA TYR A 659 -18.23 -3.43 32.64
C TYR A 659 -18.24 -1.93 32.27
N TYR A 660 -17.15 -1.46 31.69
CA TYR A 660 -16.99 -0.11 31.14
C TYR A 660 -16.45 -0.17 29.71
N ARG A 661 -16.69 0.90 28.97
CA ARG A 661 -16.16 1.13 27.62
C ARG A 661 -15.69 2.57 27.45
N THR A 662 -14.51 2.79 26.89
CA THR A 662 -14.12 4.09 26.31
C THR A 662 -13.93 3.98 24.80
N HIS A 663 -13.99 5.11 24.12
CA HIS A 663 -13.94 5.22 22.65
C HIS A 663 -12.90 6.26 22.21
N LEU A 664 -12.20 5.97 21.13
CA LEU A 664 -11.40 6.92 20.38
C LEU A 664 -11.79 6.88 18.89
N LYS A 665 -11.84 8.07 18.27
CA LYS A 665 -11.89 8.27 16.82
C LYS A 665 -10.64 9.02 16.36
N ILE A 666 -9.92 8.45 15.40
CA ILE A 666 -8.73 9.02 14.75
C ILE A 666 -9.07 9.25 13.27
N SER A 667 -8.82 10.46 12.74
CA SER A 667 -9.09 10.74 11.31
C SER A 667 -8.12 9.98 10.42
N ARG A 668 -8.61 9.48 9.29
CA ARG A 668 -7.82 8.83 8.23
C ARG A 668 -7.07 9.85 7.35
N GLU A 669 -7.41 11.14 7.44
CA GLU A 669 -6.81 12.20 6.63
C GLU A 669 -5.34 12.46 6.99
N GLY A 670 -4.47 12.51 5.97
CA GLY A 670 -3.07 12.95 6.10
C GLY A 670 -2.10 11.99 6.80
N ARG A 671 -2.57 10.80 7.22
CA ARG A 671 -1.83 9.79 8.01
C ARG A 671 -1.92 8.40 7.35
N LEU A 672 -1.19 8.20 6.25
CA LEU A 672 -1.14 6.91 5.54
C LEU A 672 0.29 6.66 5.06
N GLU A 673 1.04 5.79 5.74
CA GLU A 673 2.30 5.26 5.22
C GLU A 673 1.99 3.96 4.47
N ARG A 674 1.95 4.03 3.13
CA ARG A 674 1.63 2.90 2.24
C ARG A 674 2.82 1.93 2.17
N ILE A 675 2.54 0.64 2.31
CA ILE A 675 3.55 -0.43 2.38
C ILE A 675 3.19 -1.49 1.34
N SER A 676 4.07 -1.68 0.36
CA SER A 676 3.95 -2.76 -0.63
C SER A 676 3.84 -4.10 0.10
N VAL A 677 2.95 -4.96 -0.41
CA VAL A 677 2.79 -6.33 0.09
C VAL A 677 4.14 -7.06 0.14
N ASN A 678 4.98 -6.89 -0.87
CA ASN A 678 6.29 -7.55 -0.97
C ASN A 678 7.32 -7.02 0.04
N ASP A 679 7.12 -5.80 0.57
CA ASP A 679 8.03 -5.14 1.51
C ASP A 679 7.67 -5.46 2.97
N ALA A 680 6.48 -6.02 3.24
CA ALA A 680 5.95 -6.27 4.58
C ALA A 680 6.89 -7.11 5.48
N VAL A 681 7.55 -8.12 4.93
CA VAL A 681 8.52 -8.98 5.66
C VAL A 681 9.77 -8.22 6.08
N HIS A 682 10.13 -7.15 5.37
CA HIS A 682 11.31 -6.35 5.70
C HIS A 682 11.05 -5.30 6.78
N TYR A 683 9.81 -4.81 6.90
CA TYR A 683 9.49 -3.68 7.76
C TYR A 683 8.45 -3.96 8.86
N ILE A 684 7.37 -4.72 8.59
CA ILE A 684 6.27 -4.94 9.54
C ILE A 684 6.57 -6.08 10.52
N PHE A 685 7.13 -7.17 10.00
CA PHE A 685 7.33 -8.40 10.77
C PHE A 685 8.75 -8.50 11.36
N LYS A 686 9.32 -7.35 11.76
CA LYS A 686 10.64 -7.25 12.41
C LYS A 686 10.61 -6.26 13.58
N PRO A 687 11.49 -6.40 14.58
CA PRO A 687 11.69 -5.38 15.60
C PRO A 687 12.15 -4.05 14.99
N GLU A 688 11.54 -2.94 15.40
CA GLU A 688 11.88 -1.59 14.94
C GLU A 688 12.71 -0.77 15.94
N ASN A 689 13.25 0.34 15.47
CA ASN A 689 13.77 1.42 16.32
C ASN A 689 12.61 2.31 16.78
N GLU A 690 12.35 2.35 18.09
CA GLU A 690 11.20 2.99 18.75
C GLU A 690 11.07 4.53 18.58
N LYS A 691 11.85 5.18 17.70
CA LYS A 691 12.00 6.65 17.67
C LYS A 691 11.39 7.37 16.46
N THR A 692 11.26 6.69 15.32
CA THR A 692 10.88 7.30 14.03
C THR A 692 10.22 6.27 13.12
N THR A 693 9.25 6.68 12.30
CA THR A 693 8.79 5.81 11.19
C THR A 693 9.87 5.65 10.13
N TRP A 694 9.64 4.75 9.17
CA TRP A 694 10.55 4.53 8.03
C TRP A 694 10.66 5.75 7.10
N TYR A 695 9.74 6.71 7.25
CA TYR A 695 9.78 8.03 6.62
C TYR A 695 10.08 9.16 7.63
N GLY A 696 10.70 8.87 8.78
CA GLY A 696 11.21 9.88 9.73
C GLY A 696 10.15 10.64 10.54
N LEU A 697 8.90 10.17 10.59
CA LEU A 697 7.77 10.97 11.07
C LEU A 697 7.47 10.80 12.58
N ASN A 698 7.08 11.90 13.21
CA ASN A 698 6.47 11.90 14.55
C ASN A 698 5.02 11.37 14.45
N TYR A 699 4.83 10.12 14.85
CA TYR A 699 3.71 9.28 14.40
C TYR A 699 2.72 8.86 15.50
N TYR A 700 2.95 9.34 16.73
CA TYR A 700 2.17 8.98 17.91
C TYR A 700 0.77 9.61 17.96
N CYS A 701 -0.17 8.87 18.54
CA CYS A 701 -1.47 9.36 18.99
C CYS A 701 -1.64 9.02 20.47
N THR A 702 -1.44 9.99 21.38
CA THR A 702 -1.66 9.76 22.82
C THR A 702 -3.16 9.71 23.14
N PHE A 703 -3.60 8.64 23.80
CA PHE A 703 -4.98 8.43 24.23
C PHE A 703 -5.07 8.13 25.72
N PHE A 704 -6.05 8.72 26.41
CA PHE A 704 -6.21 8.54 27.85
C PHE A 704 -7.47 7.76 28.21
N ILE A 705 -7.28 6.57 28.79
CA ILE A 705 -8.33 5.79 29.44
C ILE A 705 -8.57 6.41 30.83
N ARG A 706 -9.73 7.04 31.02
CA ARG A 706 -10.06 7.85 32.21
C ARG A 706 -11.35 7.40 32.88
N ALA A 707 -11.45 7.64 34.18
CA ALA A 707 -12.64 7.27 34.95
C ALA A 707 -13.89 8.11 34.61
N GLY A 708 -13.70 9.28 33.97
CA GLY A 708 -14.78 10.13 33.44
C GLY A 708 -15.21 9.76 32.01
N THR A 709 -14.24 9.57 31.10
CA THR A 709 -14.52 9.33 29.66
C THR A 709 -15.09 7.94 29.38
N SER A 710 -14.90 7.00 30.30
CA SER A 710 -15.41 5.63 30.19
C SER A 710 -16.88 5.48 30.63
N TYR A 711 -17.72 5.04 29.70
CA TYR A 711 -19.13 4.75 29.89
C TYR A 711 -19.33 3.40 30.57
N ARG A 712 -20.18 3.33 31.60
CA ARG A 712 -20.60 2.05 32.18
C ARG A 712 -21.56 1.33 31.24
N CYS A 713 -21.22 0.12 30.82
CA CYS A 713 -22.06 -0.71 29.95
C CYS A 713 -22.82 -1.77 30.75
N LYS A 714 -24.04 -2.12 30.31
CA LYS A 714 -24.76 -3.30 30.83
C LYS A 714 -24.08 -4.57 30.32
N LYS A 715 -24.17 -5.66 31.09
CA LYS A 715 -23.62 -6.97 30.69
C LYS A 715 -24.20 -7.49 29.36
N GLY A 716 -25.45 -7.12 29.02
CA GLY A 716 -26.06 -7.44 27.73
C GLY A 716 -25.47 -6.63 26.57
N GLU A 717 -25.12 -5.36 26.79
CA GLU A 717 -24.51 -4.49 25.77
C GLU A 717 -23.08 -4.94 25.46
N ALA A 718 -22.30 -5.31 26.49
CA ALA A 718 -20.97 -5.92 26.32
C ALA A 718 -21.06 -7.26 25.56
N LYS A 719 -21.99 -8.15 25.94
CA LYS A 719 -22.26 -9.42 25.25
C LYS A 719 -22.75 -9.30 23.81
N ALA A 720 -23.27 -8.15 23.40
CA ALA A 720 -23.69 -7.90 22.02
C ALA A 720 -22.56 -7.33 21.16
N ALA A 721 -21.49 -6.78 21.78
CA ALA A 721 -20.35 -6.19 21.08
C ALA A 721 -19.12 -7.12 20.99
N LEU A 722 -19.05 -8.12 21.87
CA LEU A 722 -17.87 -8.97 22.11
C LEU A 722 -18.24 -10.47 22.06
N SER A 723 -17.27 -11.34 21.78
CA SER A 723 -17.47 -12.80 21.76
C SER A 723 -17.77 -13.39 23.16
N LYS A 724 -18.19 -14.66 23.22
CA LYS A 724 -18.49 -15.32 24.52
C LYS A 724 -17.21 -15.60 25.30
N GLU A 725 -16.13 -15.81 24.57
CA GLU A 725 -14.77 -16.13 24.97
C GLU A 725 -14.15 -14.89 25.62
N VAL A 726 -14.15 -13.76 24.89
CA VAL A 726 -13.87 -12.42 25.43
C VAL A 726 -14.70 -12.14 26.69
N MET A 727 -16.00 -12.41 26.68
CA MET A 727 -16.89 -12.16 27.83
C MET A 727 -16.69 -13.11 29.02
N LYS A 728 -15.95 -14.21 28.86
CA LYS A 728 -15.50 -15.12 29.92
C LYS A 728 -14.24 -14.56 30.57
N GLU A 729 -13.30 -14.05 29.78
CA GLU A 729 -12.02 -13.50 30.24
C GLU A 729 -12.18 -12.09 30.82
N LEU A 730 -12.99 -11.21 30.23
CA LEU A 730 -13.39 -9.90 30.78
C LEU A 730 -14.31 -10.01 32.02
N ARG A 731 -14.40 -11.18 32.66
CA ARG A 731 -15.26 -11.37 33.84
C ARG A 731 -14.65 -10.65 35.05
N PRO A 732 -15.43 -9.82 35.78
CA PRO A 732 -15.00 -9.28 37.07
C PRO A 732 -14.63 -10.39 38.06
N ILE A 733 -13.42 -10.35 38.62
CA ILE A 733 -12.93 -11.35 39.57
C ILE A 733 -13.51 -11.07 40.95
N GLN A 734 -14.05 -12.12 41.60
CA GLN A 734 -14.59 -12.08 42.95
C GLN A 734 -13.67 -12.86 43.89
N LYS A 735 -13.50 -12.38 45.12
CA LYS A 735 -12.70 -13.06 46.14
C LYS A 735 -13.32 -14.41 46.48
N ALA A 736 -12.52 -15.47 46.43
CA ALA A 736 -12.96 -16.85 46.59
C ALA A 736 -13.87 -17.03 47.82
N GLY A 737 -15.02 -17.68 47.64
CA GLY A 737 -16.01 -17.90 48.70
C GLY A 737 -16.85 -16.69 49.08
N THR A 738 -16.70 -15.52 48.45
CA THR A 738 -17.43 -14.29 48.80
C THR A 738 -18.21 -13.68 47.63
N SER A 739 -19.12 -12.75 47.95
CA SER A 739 -19.73 -11.84 46.96
C SER A 739 -18.86 -10.62 46.62
N THR A 740 -17.74 -10.42 47.33
CA THR A 740 -16.88 -9.22 47.20
C THR A 740 -15.95 -9.33 46.00
N TYR A 741 -15.59 -8.19 45.41
CA TYR A 741 -14.63 -8.12 44.31
C TYR A 741 -13.20 -8.06 44.84
N ASP A 742 -12.26 -8.60 44.06
CA ASP A 742 -10.85 -8.29 44.27
C ASP A 742 -10.44 -7.09 43.41
N PHE A 743 -9.61 -6.21 43.94
CA PHE A 743 -9.23 -4.96 43.28
C PHE A 743 -7.73 -4.90 43.06
N VAL A 744 -7.34 -4.74 41.80
CA VAL A 744 -5.95 -4.74 41.36
C VAL A 744 -5.60 -3.33 40.88
N GLU A 745 -4.41 -2.83 41.24
CA GLU A 745 -3.85 -1.61 40.65
C GLU A 745 -3.24 -1.96 39.29
N ILE A 746 -3.44 -1.08 38.31
CA ILE A 746 -2.89 -1.26 36.96
C ILE A 746 -1.39 -0.96 37.03
N PRO A 747 -0.52 -1.93 36.68
CA PRO A 747 0.93 -1.83 36.91
C PRO A 747 1.59 -0.78 36.02
N ALA A 748 2.79 -0.34 36.41
CA ALA A 748 3.69 0.44 35.57
C ALA A 748 4.89 -0.43 35.17
N HIS A 749 5.43 -0.24 33.96
CA HIS A 749 6.71 -0.88 33.59
C HIS A 749 7.89 -0.32 34.40
N ASN A 750 7.83 0.98 34.71
CA ASN A 750 8.79 1.69 35.56
C ASN A 750 8.10 2.91 36.21
N GLU A 751 8.75 3.54 37.20
CA GLU A 751 8.16 4.67 37.93
C GLU A 751 8.11 5.98 37.11
N SER A 752 8.93 6.10 36.06
CA SER A 752 8.89 7.25 35.14
C SER A 752 7.58 7.30 34.38
N ASP A 753 7.03 6.15 33.95
CA ASP A 753 5.72 6.09 33.28
C ASP A 753 4.59 6.61 34.17
N ARG A 754 4.64 6.37 35.50
CA ARG A 754 3.66 6.95 36.44
C ARG A 754 3.74 8.48 36.43
N ALA A 755 4.95 9.04 36.56
CA ALA A 755 5.18 10.49 36.53
C ALA A 755 4.77 11.12 35.19
N ILE A 756 5.12 10.50 34.06
CA ILE A 756 4.76 10.94 32.70
C ILE A 756 3.24 10.96 32.51
N VAL A 757 2.54 9.92 32.97
CA VAL A 757 1.08 9.82 32.83
C VAL A 757 0.38 10.82 33.74
N GLU A 758 0.86 11.06 34.97
CA GLU A 758 0.32 12.09 35.86
C GLU A 758 0.53 13.50 35.27
N GLU A 759 1.74 13.83 34.80
CA GLU A 759 2.04 15.13 34.19
C GLU A 759 1.21 15.37 32.92
N ARG A 760 1.28 14.46 31.94
CA ARG A 760 0.55 14.61 30.67
C ARG A 760 -0.97 14.55 30.87
N SER A 761 -1.50 13.76 31.80
CA SER A 761 -2.96 13.68 32.04
C SER A 761 -3.53 14.92 32.73
N SER A 762 -2.71 15.67 33.48
CA SER A 762 -3.05 16.98 34.04
C SER A 762 -3.09 18.06 32.96
N ARG A 763 -2.14 18.03 32.01
CA ARG A 763 -2.00 18.99 30.89
C ARG A 763 -2.92 18.70 29.70
N ALA A 764 -3.54 17.53 29.63
CA ALA A 764 -4.38 17.10 28.50
C ALA A 764 -5.73 17.84 28.42
N CYS A 765 -6.00 18.46 27.27
CA CYS A 765 -7.24 19.15 26.94
C CYS A 765 -8.48 18.25 27.12
N VAL A 766 -9.53 18.75 27.77
CA VAL A 766 -10.77 17.99 28.00
C VAL A 766 -11.64 17.78 26.75
N GLY A 767 -11.28 18.38 25.61
CA GLY A 767 -11.97 18.23 24.33
C GLY A 767 -11.23 17.38 23.28
N CYS A 768 -9.92 17.58 23.11
CA CYS A 768 -9.10 16.84 22.13
C CYS A 768 -8.24 15.73 22.75
N ALA A 769 -8.09 15.67 24.07
CA ALA A 769 -7.02 14.97 24.81
C ALA A 769 -5.58 15.47 24.54
N CYS A 770 -5.34 16.21 23.45
CA CYS A 770 -4.06 16.82 23.10
C CYS A 770 -3.51 17.76 24.18
N THR A 771 -2.19 17.75 24.36
CA THR A 771 -1.47 18.47 25.41
C THR A 771 -1.69 19.98 25.30
N VAL A 772 -1.94 20.63 26.43
CA VAL A 772 -2.08 22.09 26.55
C VAL A 772 -0.82 22.66 27.20
N ASP A 773 -0.35 23.78 26.65
CA ASP A 773 0.63 24.64 27.29
C ASP A 773 0.01 25.27 28.56
N PRO A 774 0.63 25.15 29.75
CA PRO A 774 0.17 25.82 30.97
C PRO A 774 -0.02 27.34 30.85
N SER A 775 0.55 28.01 29.84
CA SER A 775 0.26 29.43 29.56
C SER A 775 -1.18 29.69 29.06
N ASN A 776 -1.87 28.64 28.59
CA ASN A 776 -3.18 28.73 27.98
C ASN A 776 -4.27 29.02 29.02
N ARG A 777 -5.05 30.08 28.77
CA ARG A 777 -6.05 30.61 29.71
C ARG A 777 -7.44 29.98 29.60
N HIS A 778 -7.64 29.00 28.70
CA HIS A 778 -8.95 28.41 28.45
C HIS A 778 -9.20 27.17 29.32
N GLU A 779 -10.18 27.26 30.22
CA GLU A 779 -10.59 26.15 31.09
C GLU A 779 -12.11 25.89 31.00
N VAL A 780 -12.48 24.61 31.05
CA VAL A 780 -13.83 24.17 31.40
C VAL A 780 -13.95 24.14 32.92
N THR A 781 -14.72 25.06 33.47
CA THR A 781 -15.05 25.10 34.91
C THR A 781 -16.43 24.50 35.14
N THR A 782 -16.83 24.27 36.39
CA THR A 782 -18.19 23.82 36.73
C THR A 782 -19.29 24.76 36.21
N LYS A 783 -18.97 26.05 36.01
CA LYS A 783 -19.87 27.05 35.41
C LYS A 783 -19.98 26.89 33.88
N THR A 784 -18.86 26.67 33.19
CA THR A 784 -18.83 26.60 31.71
C THR A 784 -19.02 25.18 31.16
N PHE A 785 -19.01 24.15 32.02
CA PHE A 785 -19.11 22.73 31.64
C PHE A 785 -20.28 22.39 30.70
N LYS A 786 -21.50 22.85 31.01
CA LYS A 786 -22.69 22.57 30.18
C LYS A 786 -22.58 23.15 28.77
N ASP A 787 -22.01 24.34 28.64
CA ASP A 787 -21.80 25.03 27.37
C ASP A 787 -20.74 24.31 26.54
N TYR A 788 -19.58 23.98 27.12
CA TYR A 788 -18.55 23.23 26.42
C TYR A 788 -19.03 21.85 26.00
N ALA A 789 -19.74 21.11 26.87
CA ALA A 789 -20.34 19.84 26.51
C ALA A 789 -21.31 20.00 25.33
N ARG A 790 -22.31 20.90 25.43
CA ARG A 790 -23.30 21.12 24.36
C ARG A 790 -22.65 21.47 23.02
N TYR A 791 -21.79 22.50 22.99
CA TYR A 791 -21.30 23.06 21.73
C TYR A 791 -20.10 22.31 21.15
N LEU A 792 -19.20 21.77 21.98
CA LEU A 792 -18.05 21.01 21.47
C LEU A 792 -18.45 19.59 21.04
N GLU A 793 -19.36 18.92 21.76
CA GLU A 793 -19.88 17.62 21.35
C GLU A 793 -20.67 17.72 20.04
N ALA A 794 -21.53 18.74 19.90
CA ALA A 794 -22.26 18.98 18.66
C ALA A 794 -21.36 19.35 17.46
N ALA A 795 -20.23 20.01 17.69
CA ALA A 795 -19.33 20.47 16.62
C ALA A 795 -18.18 19.50 16.29
N THR A 796 -17.92 18.48 17.13
CA THR A 796 -16.77 17.56 16.96
C THR A 796 -17.10 16.07 17.16
N GLY A 797 -18.31 15.74 17.64
CA GLY A 797 -18.64 14.40 18.12
C GLY A 797 -17.92 13.98 19.41
N LYS A 798 -17.06 14.83 20.00
CA LYS A 798 -16.30 14.54 21.21
C LYS A 798 -16.99 15.17 22.43
N ARG A 799 -17.54 14.32 23.28
CA ARG A 799 -18.17 14.69 24.55
C ARG A 799 -17.15 15.27 25.53
N VAL A 800 -17.49 16.40 26.14
CA VAL A 800 -16.77 16.94 27.31
C VAL A 800 -17.41 16.35 28.56
N ASP A 801 -16.62 15.66 29.39
CA ASP A 801 -17.07 14.88 30.55
C ASP A 801 -16.65 15.46 31.90
N ARG A 802 -15.56 16.26 31.91
CA ARG A 802 -14.93 16.81 33.12
C ARG A 802 -14.56 18.29 32.97
N CYS A 803 -14.19 18.91 34.09
CA CYS A 803 -13.54 20.22 34.15
C CYS A 803 -12.03 20.11 33.87
N GLY A 804 -11.39 21.20 33.45
CA GLY A 804 -9.95 21.28 33.15
C GLY A 804 -9.63 22.02 31.84
N LEU A 805 -8.35 22.03 31.47
CA LEU A 805 -7.81 22.84 30.36
C LEU A 805 -8.44 22.54 28.98
N VAL A 806 -8.41 23.54 28.10
CA VAL A 806 -8.88 23.49 26.71
C VAL A 806 -7.81 24.06 25.79
N CYS A 807 -7.45 23.36 24.72
CA CYS A 807 -6.53 23.90 23.71
C CYS A 807 -7.23 24.95 22.81
N ASN A 808 -6.45 25.86 22.22
CA ASN A 808 -6.98 26.92 21.35
C ASN A 808 -7.86 26.39 20.20
N LYS A 809 -7.54 25.21 19.63
CA LYS A 809 -8.33 24.58 18.57
C LYS A 809 -9.74 24.20 19.06
N CYS A 810 -9.85 23.55 20.22
CA CYS A 810 -11.15 23.23 20.82
C CYS A 810 -11.90 24.49 21.28
N TYR A 811 -11.21 25.47 21.88
CA TYR A 811 -11.81 26.74 22.27
C TYR A 811 -12.43 27.48 21.07
N ASN A 812 -11.71 27.57 19.95
CA ASN A 812 -12.18 28.24 18.74
C ASN A 812 -13.36 27.50 18.08
N ILE A 813 -13.41 26.17 18.14
CA ILE A 813 -14.57 25.40 17.67
C ILE A 813 -15.79 25.66 18.56
N TYR A 814 -15.62 25.56 19.89
CA TYR A 814 -16.65 25.91 20.87
C TYR A 814 -17.21 27.32 20.66
N TYR A 815 -16.33 28.32 20.53
CA TYR A 815 -16.72 29.72 20.37
C TYR A 815 -17.46 29.98 19.05
N LYS A 816 -17.00 29.40 17.93
CA LYS A 816 -17.69 29.48 16.63
C LYS A 816 -19.07 28.81 16.69
N ALA A 817 -19.19 27.64 17.33
CA ALA A 817 -20.45 26.93 17.47
C ALA A 817 -21.45 27.69 18.35
N LYS A 818 -21.01 28.20 19.51
CA LYS A 818 -21.82 29.02 20.42
C LYS A 818 -22.30 30.31 19.75
N LYS A 819 -21.40 31.07 19.12
CA LYS A 819 -21.75 32.32 18.44
C LYS A 819 -22.76 32.10 17.30
N LYS A 820 -22.72 30.95 16.62
CA LYS A 820 -23.70 30.58 15.59
C LYS A 820 -25.09 30.31 16.19
N ASP A 821 -25.17 29.61 17.31
CA ASP A 821 -26.42 29.37 18.05
C ASP A 821 -27.03 30.68 18.57
N GLU A 822 -26.20 31.56 19.14
CA GLU A 822 -26.58 32.91 19.57
C GLU A 822 -27.09 33.77 18.40
N SER A 823 -26.42 33.75 17.24
CA SER A 823 -26.90 34.48 16.05
C SER A 823 -28.21 33.92 15.48
N ASN A 824 -28.43 32.60 15.58
CA ASN A 824 -29.69 31.98 15.16
C ASN A 824 -30.85 32.36 16.09
N LEU A 825 -30.60 32.48 17.41
CA LEU A 825 -31.59 32.92 18.39
C LEU A 825 -31.97 34.39 18.21
N LEU A 826 -31.01 35.26 17.86
CA LEU A 826 -31.28 36.66 17.56
C LEU A 826 -32.08 36.81 16.25
N ASN A 827 -31.63 36.16 15.17
CA ASN A 827 -32.26 36.28 13.85
C ASN A 827 -33.59 35.48 13.73
N GLY A 828 -33.85 34.54 14.63
CA GLY A 828 -35.07 33.73 14.66
C GLY A 828 -36.26 34.36 15.39
N SER A 829 -36.16 35.63 15.79
CA SER A 829 -37.18 36.33 16.58
C SER A 829 -38.30 36.98 15.74
N ASP A 830 -38.08 37.20 14.43
CA ASP A 830 -39.09 37.79 13.54
C ASP A 830 -40.01 36.73 12.89
N ASN A 831 -41.32 36.94 13.03
CA ASN A 831 -42.44 36.19 12.42
C ASN A 831 -42.63 34.70 12.78
N PRO A 832 -43.23 34.40 13.95
CA PRO A 832 -43.91 33.12 14.20
C PRO A 832 -45.25 33.05 13.44
N THR A 833 -45.22 32.89 12.10
CA THR A 833 -46.42 32.71 11.27
C THR A 833 -47.04 31.33 11.52
N LEU A 834 -47.88 31.22 12.55
CA LEU A 834 -48.47 29.98 13.03
C LEU A 834 -49.15 29.17 11.90
N PRO A 835 -48.75 27.90 11.67
CA PRO A 835 -49.38 27.06 10.66
C PRO A 835 -50.82 26.72 11.11
N LYS A 836 -51.82 27.20 10.34
CA LYS A 836 -53.24 26.95 10.59
C LYS A 836 -53.52 25.45 10.63
N LYS A 837 -53.88 24.93 11.81
CA LYS A 837 -54.31 23.52 11.98
C LYS A 837 -55.50 23.22 11.07
N LYS A 838 -55.30 22.45 10.00
CA LYS A 838 -56.40 21.82 9.26
C LYS A 838 -57.07 20.80 10.19
N LYS A 839 -58.31 21.06 10.61
CA LYS A 839 -59.19 20.00 11.12
C LYS A 839 -59.42 19.00 9.98
N LYS A 840 -59.28 17.71 10.26
CA LYS A 840 -59.96 16.66 9.49
C LYS A 840 -61.36 16.47 10.06
N GLN A 841 -62.33 16.30 9.17
CA GLN A 841 -63.41 15.33 9.37
C GLN A 841 -62.94 13.99 8.82
#